data_AF-A0A954FSA4-F1
#
_entry.id   AF-A0A954FSA4-F1
#
_cell.length_a   1.000
_cell.length_b   1.000
_cell.length_c   1.000
_cell.angle_alpha   90.00
_cell.angle_beta   90.00
_cell.angle_gamma   90.00
#
_symmetry.space_group_name_H-M   'P 1'
#
loop_
_entity.id
_entity.type
_entity.pdbx_description
1 polymer ?
#
loop_
_entity_poly.entity_id
_entity_poly.type
_entity_poly.pdbx_seq_one_letter_code
_entity_poly.pdbx_strand_id
1 'polypeptide(L)'
;MNKNSVERTAPLIVGVGASAGGLEAFQELLLALNTCEDLAVVFVQHLEKGGEVLLVELLAKSTECPVVIVDVRRKVRAGTVYVCPPWTLLEIKNGVLRIATPENADRPAAPIDHFLHSLAIDQRDRGVGVILSGTGSDGTLGLKAISDGGGLTFAQLPESAKYDSMPRSAATTGVADHVLAPEKISVELKRYVAYLADVTASQQHANSTAQLQAAIPAISKILMDATNHNFQHYKQSTLMRRIRRRMQVLRYSSVETYVSFLQSDPDEPGALFRELLISVTAFFRDPEAYEILAKTVIPQIFAKADEAMTVRIWVPGCATGEEAFTLAMLCREHMDTLTSPPEVQIFATDIDERALKISRQGIYPVGIEEDVSAARLKRFFIKRGKKYQVMKELRELVLFSAHNLISDPPFSRLDLISCRNLLIYLGAHLQKKLIPLFHYALRSSGFLMLGPSENISSHRELFRPVDAVYRISQRKNTGVDASAALNQEVDRTAAGAQIRPVTTNTAPGEDLMQIMQRIVLDEFAPKSVIISEDGKVVCASADMHKYLTVGTGNFQNNIIRMARPGLRIGLRAALQEAKEVRRRVVHDDLSVSIEGKLQRVMITVQPMPRVGESDELFMVLFHDAGLPLAASEAARDAADHESGSHDRHVAGSADSIIAHLERELASTRSDLEKSIQEFESANEELKSSNEELLSLNEEMQSANEELETSREEIQAVANALETAHSDLENLLRSTQIATVFLDDQLRIRSFTPAATHIYGLIPTDIGRPLAQLMPLCDDIPTLPDPQIVDQQTVHETTIQTRAGRWFVRRVLPYYSRNGEKQGIVVTFHDVTELQAGRQRFASLVEASAQIVWETNAEGLVTEDSPSWRAFTGQSVDQWLGTGWLDALHPDYRESTLAAWKHSTDTG
;
A
#
# COMPACT_ATOMS: atom_id res chain seq x y z
N MET A 1 -43.80 49.89 -8.55
CA MET A 1 -44.24 48.59 -9.10
C MET A 1 -43.07 47.63 -9.02
N ASN A 2 -43.20 46.63 -8.14
CA ASN A 2 -42.14 45.74 -7.69
C ASN A 2 -41.53 44.88 -8.81
N LYS A 3 -40.22 45.06 -9.04
CA LYS A 3 -39.34 44.05 -9.66
C LYS A 3 -38.72 43.21 -8.54
N ASN A 4 -39.51 42.30 -7.98
CA ASN A 4 -38.99 41.13 -7.24
C ASN A 4 -39.29 39.90 -8.10
N SER A 5 -38.57 39.74 -9.21
CA SER A 5 -38.43 38.44 -9.86
C SER A 5 -37.44 37.65 -9.01
N VAL A 6 -37.96 36.93 -8.03
CA VAL A 6 -37.24 35.86 -7.32
C VAL A 6 -36.60 34.98 -8.40
N GLU A 7 -35.28 34.87 -8.40
CA GLU A 7 -34.58 33.87 -9.21
C GLU A 7 -35.18 32.51 -8.86
N ARG A 8 -36.00 31.94 -9.76
CA ARG A 8 -36.52 30.59 -9.58
C ARG A 8 -35.32 29.64 -9.53
N THR A 9 -35.14 29.01 -8.38
CA THR A 9 -34.19 27.93 -8.14
C THR A 9 -34.25 26.91 -9.26
N ALA A 10 -33.09 26.42 -9.71
CA ALA A 10 -33.02 25.38 -10.74
C ALA A 10 -33.91 24.16 -10.36
N PRO A 11 -34.65 23.56 -11.31
CA PRO A 11 -35.56 22.46 -11.03
C PRO A 11 -34.80 21.23 -10.51
N LEU A 12 -35.47 20.43 -9.67
CA LEU A 12 -34.95 19.12 -9.30
C LEU A 12 -35.17 18.14 -10.46
N ILE A 13 -34.08 17.56 -10.97
CA ILE A 13 -34.11 16.69 -12.15
C ILE A 13 -34.19 15.22 -11.71
N VAL A 14 -35.26 14.54 -12.13
CA VAL A 14 -35.54 13.14 -11.84
C VAL A 14 -35.33 12.32 -13.11
N GLY A 15 -34.26 11.54 -13.15
CA GLY A 15 -34.05 10.55 -14.19
C GLY A 15 -34.78 9.25 -13.87
N VAL A 16 -35.67 8.83 -14.75
CA VAL A 16 -36.49 7.62 -14.57
C VAL A 16 -36.17 6.62 -15.68
N GLY A 17 -35.65 5.47 -15.29
CA GLY A 17 -35.33 4.35 -16.17
C GLY A 17 -36.38 3.25 -16.10
N ALA A 18 -36.80 2.74 -17.25
CA ALA A 18 -37.60 1.51 -17.34
C ALA A 18 -37.33 0.76 -18.65
N SER A 19 -37.76 -0.49 -18.71
CA SER A 19 -37.61 -1.33 -19.92
C SER A 19 -38.93 -2.05 -20.19
N ALA A 20 -38.94 -3.38 -20.27
CA ALA A 20 -40.17 -4.17 -20.44
C ALA A 20 -41.21 -3.83 -19.34
N GLY A 21 -42.43 -3.47 -19.78
CA GLY A 21 -43.51 -3.04 -18.87
C GLY A 21 -43.35 -1.63 -18.29
N GLY A 22 -42.41 -0.82 -18.78
CA GLY A 22 -42.15 0.52 -18.25
C GLY A 22 -43.29 1.53 -18.42
N LEU A 23 -44.11 1.40 -19.48
CA LEU A 23 -45.22 2.33 -19.75
C LEU A 23 -46.24 2.39 -18.61
N GLU A 24 -46.68 1.24 -18.09
CA GLU A 24 -47.66 1.16 -17.00
C GLU A 24 -47.08 1.84 -15.73
N ALA A 25 -45.83 1.54 -15.39
CA ALA A 25 -45.15 2.14 -14.25
C ALA A 25 -44.92 3.66 -14.41
N PHE A 26 -44.66 4.15 -15.64
CA PHE A 26 -44.58 5.58 -15.92
C PHE A 26 -45.92 6.27 -15.72
N GLN A 27 -47.01 5.66 -16.16
CA GLN A 27 -48.36 6.20 -15.97
C GLN A 27 -48.73 6.26 -14.49
N GLU A 28 -48.49 5.19 -13.72
CA GLU A 28 -48.74 5.16 -12.28
C GLU A 28 -47.95 6.25 -11.54
N LEU A 29 -46.66 6.42 -11.86
CA LEU A 29 -45.81 7.48 -11.29
C LEU A 29 -46.37 8.88 -11.60
N LEU A 30 -46.70 9.14 -12.88
CA LEU A 30 -47.20 10.44 -13.34
C LEU A 30 -48.58 10.79 -12.77
N LEU A 31 -49.50 9.82 -12.70
CA LEU A 31 -50.83 10.00 -12.13
C LEU A 31 -50.76 10.42 -10.66
N ALA A 32 -49.84 9.83 -9.89
CA ALA A 32 -49.63 10.20 -8.50
C ALA A 32 -48.86 11.53 -8.31
N LEU A 33 -48.01 11.91 -9.27
CA LEU A 33 -47.36 13.23 -9.30
C LEU A 33 -48.38 14.34 -9.61
N ASN A 34 -49.28 14.12 -10.57
CA ASN A 34 -50.28 15.06 -11.09
C ASN A 34 -49.66 16.34 -11.71
N THR A 35 -48.96 17.16 -10.91
CA THR A 35 -48.21 18.35 -11.31
C THR A 35 -46.72 18.24 -10.91
N CYS A 36 -45.84 18.80 -11.74
CA CYS A 36 -44.37 18.78 -11.55
C CYS A 36 -43.78 20.19 -11.37
N GLU A 37 -44.49 21.14 -10.75
CA GLU A 37 -44.11 22.58 -10.78
C GLU A 37 -42.64 22.87 -10.43
N ASP A 38 -42.03 22.08 -9.54
CA ASP A 38 -40.62 22.20 -9.11
C ASP A 38 -39.71 21.06 -9.61
N LEU A 39 -40.27 20.10 -10.37
CA LEU A 39 -39.61 18.89 -10.86
C LEU A 39 -39.44 18.92 -12.38
N ALA A 40 -38.37 18.32 -12.87
CA ALA A 40 -38.23 17.95 -14.26
C ALA A 40 -38.01 16.43 -14.35
N VAL A 41 -38.91 15.72 -15.01
CA VAL A 41 -38.84 14.25 -15.11
C VAL A 41 -38.28 13.89 -16.47
N VAL A 42 -37.25 13.04 -16.53
CA VAL A 42 -36.63 12.58 -17.78
C VAL A 42 -36.77 11.06 -17.85
N PHE A 43 -37.60 10.58 -18.77
CA PHE A 43 -37.80 9.16 -19.04
C PHE A 43 -36.78 8.63 -20.05
N VAL A 44 -36.09 7.57 -19.66
CA VAL A 44 -35.15 6.82 -20.50
C VAL A 44 -35.60 5.36 -20.53
N GLN A 45 -35.68 4.79 -21.74
CA GLN A 45 -36.14 3.42 -21.91
C GLN A 45 -35.53 2.74 -23.15
N HIS A 46 -35.52 1.41 -23.12
CA HIS A 46 -35.24 0.55 -24.28
C HIS A 46 -36.49 0.47 -25.17
N LEU A 47 -36.53 1.20 -26.29
CA LEU A 47 -37.62 1.13 -27.27
C LEU A 47 -37.19 0.46 -28.59
N GLU A 48 -38.09 -0.33 -29.18
CA GLU A 48 -38.02 -0.74 -30.59
C GLU A 48 -38.47 0.42 -31.53
N LYS A 49 -38.02 0.42 -32.79
CA LYS A 49 -38.35 1.49 -33.76
C LYS A 49 -39.86 1.58 -34.01
N GLY A 50 -40.45 2.78 -33.91
CA GLY A 50 -41.84 3.07 -34.32
C GLY A 50 -42.84 3.40 -33.21
N GLY A 51 -42.45 3.34 -31.92
CA GLY A 51 -43.34 3.59 -30.77
C GLY A 51 -43.37 5.01 -30.17
N GLU A 52 -42.63 5.96 -30.75
CA GLU A 52 -42.34 7.29 -30.16
C GLU A 52 -43.57 8.16 -29.96
N VAL A 53 -44.40 8.27 -31.00
CA VAL A 53 -45.58 9.14 -31.01
C VAL A 53 -46.63 8.60 -30.03
N LEU A 54 -46.81 7.28 -30.00
CA LEU A 54 -47.78 6.62 -29.13
C LEU A 54 -47.43 6.76 -27.65
N LEU A 55 -46.14 6.64 -27.28
CA LEU A 55 -45.70 6.80 -25.90
C LEU A 55 -45.98 8.22 -25.38
N VAL A 56 -45.64 9.25 -26.15
CA VAL A 56 -45.86 10.65 -25.75
C VAL A 56 -47.34 10.93 -25.58
N GLU A 57 -48.19 10.46 -26.51
CA GLU A 57 -49.64 10.58 -26.41
C GLU A 57 -50.21 9.88 -25.17
N LEU A 58 -49.68 8.70 -24.81
CA LEU A 58 -50.13 7.94 -23.64
C LEU A 58 -49.66 8.56 -22.32
N LEU A 59 -48.47 9.12 -22.27
CA LEU A 59 -47.96 9.83 -21.09
C LEU A 59 -48.66 11.18 -20.92
N ALA A 60 -48.94 11.91 -22.00
CA ALA A 60 -49.65 13.20 -21.97
C ALA A 60 -51.09 13.07 -21.45
N LYS A 61 -51.71 11.89 -21.55
CA LYS A 61 -53.03 11.61 -20.93
C LYS A 61 -52.95 11.40 -19.41
N SER A 62 -51.75 11.20 -18.87
CA SER A 62 -51.52 10.78 -17.48
C SER A 62 -50.93 11.89 -16.61
N THR A 63 -50.72 13.11 -17.14
CA THR A 63 -50.20 14.27 -16.41
C THR A 63 -50.67 15.58 -17.03
N GLU A 64 -50.75 16.64 -16.23
CA GLU A 64 -50.98 18.01 -16.72
C GLU A 64 -49.70 18.68 -17.24
N CYS A 65 -48.53 18.06 -17.01
CA CYS A 65 -47.24 18.59 -17.43
C CYS A 65 -47.00 18.40 -18.95
N PRO A 66 -46.41 19.38 -19.65
CA PRO A 66 -45.98 19.18 -21.03
C PRO A 66 -44.99 18.02 -21.17
N VAL A 67 -45.32 17.06 -22.05
CA VAL A 67 -44.45 15.93 -22.42
C VAL A 67 -43.72 16.27 -23.72
N VAL A 68 -42.38 16.22 -23.71
CA VAL A 68 -41.53 16.70 -24.80
C VAL A 68 -40.49 15.64 -25.17
N ILE A 69 -40.40 15.31 -26.46
CA ILE A 69 -39.30 14.47 -26.99
C ILE A 69 -38.04 15.32 -27.10
N VAL A 70 -36.90 14.76 -26.65
CA VAL A 70 -35.60 15.44 -26.77
C VAL A 70 -35.01 15.16 -28.15
N ASP A 71 -35.32 16.02 -29.12
CA ASP A 71 -34.85 15.96 -30.51
C ASP A 71 -33.61 16.83 -30.77
N VAL A 72 -33.49 17.92 -30.02
CA VAL A 72 -32.42 18.92 -30.12
C VAL A 72 -31.91 19.24 -28.71
N ARG A 73 -30.72 19.83 -28.62
CA ARG A 73 -30.17 20.32 -27.35
C ARG A 73 -31.15 21.27 -26.65
N ARG A 74 -31.64 20.91 -25.47
CA ARG A 74 -32.68 21.66 -24.74
C ARG A 74 -32.31 21.86 -23.26
N LYS A 75 -32.48 23.08 -22.76
CA LYS A 75 -32.33 23.39 -21.32
C LYS A 75 -33.51 22.84 -20.55
N VAL A 76 -33.24 22.13 -19.46
CA VAL A 76 -34.26 21.52 -18.60
C VAL A 76 -35.06 22.62 -17.88
N ARG A 77 -36.39 22.47 -17.86
CA ARG A 77 -37.33 23.39 -17.22
C ARG A 77 -38.18 22.63 -16.19
N ALA A 78 -38.50 23.31 -15.09
CA ALA A 78 -39.45 22.83 -14.09
C ALA A 78 -40.84 22.62 -14.73
N GLY A 79 -41.61 21.65 -14.24
CA GLY A 79 -42.95 21.35 -14.75
C GLY A 79 -42.95 20.66 -16.11
N THR A 80 -41.84 20.04 -16.54
CA THR A 80 -41.76 19.40 -17.87
C THR A 80 -41.33 17.95 -17.75
N VAL A 81 -41.97 17.09 -18.55
CA VAL A 81 -41.61 15.68 -18.73
C VAL A 81 -40.86 15.54 -20.06
N TYR A 82 -39.66 15.00 -20.01
CA TYR A 82 -38.80 14.76 -21.16
C TYR A 82 -38.73 13.27 -21.48
N VAL A 83 -38.77 12.93 -22.76
CA VAL A 83 -38.70 11.55 -23.23
C VAL A 83 -37.47 11.39 -24.13
N CYS A 84 -36.64 10.40 -23.81
CA CYS A 84 -35.50 10.01 -24.64
C CYS A 84 -35.97 9.33 -25.93
N PRO A 85 -35.47 9.75 -27.11
CA PRO A 85 -35.75 9.06 -28.36
C PRO A 85 -35.18 7.63 -28.40
N PRO A 86 -35.80 6.69 -29.14
CA PRO A 86 -35.32 5.31 -29.27
C PRO A 86 -33.95 5.26 -29.91
N TRP A 87 -33.15 4.26 -29.53
CA TRP A 87 -31.81 4.03 -30.12
C TRP A 87 -30.84 5.21 -29.99
N THR A 88 -31.11 6.13 -29.06
CA THR A 88 -30.22 7.27 -28.78
C THR A 88 -29.69 7.20 -27.35
N LEU A 89 -28.49 7.76 -27.16
CA LEU A 89 -27.93 7.98 -25.84
C LEU A 89 -28.24 9.42 -25.43
N LEU A 90 -28.86 9.59 -24.26
CA LEU A 90 -29.18 10.90 -23.71
C LEU A 90 -28.16 11.26 -22.64
N GLU A 91 -27.63 12.49 -22.71
CA GLU A 91 -26.76 13.04 -21.68
C GLU A 91 -27.28 14.39 -21.20
N ILE A 92 -26.99 14.72 -19.95
CA ILE A 92 -27.18 16.07 -19.41
C ILE A 92 -25.84 16.73 -19.09
N LYS A 93 -25.70 18.00 -19.48
CA LYS A 93 -24.53 18.83 -19.16
C LYS A 93 -24.92 20.29 -18.95
N ASN A 94 -24.53 20.83 -17.80
CA ASN A 94 -24.92 22.14 -17.28
C ASN A 94 -26.45 22.37 -17.30
N GLY A 95 -27.24 21.36 -16.92
CA GLY A 95 -28.70 21.42 -16.96
C GLY A 95 -29.31 21.43 -18.38
N VAL A 96 -28.54 21.01 -19.39
CA VAL A 96 -28.97 20.94 -20.79
C VAL A 96 -28.90 19.49 -21.28
N LEU A 97 -30.03 18.98 -21.75
CA LEU A 97 -30.15 17.66 -22.37
C LEU A 97 -29.60 17.70 -23.80
N ARG A 98 -28.82 16.69 -24.16
CA ARG A 98 -28.26 16.49 -25.50
C ARG A 98 -28.26 15.02 -25.89
N ILE A 99 -28.39 14.75 -27.18
CA ILE A 99 -28.22 13.41 -27.74
C ILE A 99 -26.72 13.19 -27.97
N ALA A 100 -26.18 12.09 -27.44
CA ALA A 100 -24.86 11.60 -27.73
C ALA A 100 -24.93 10.61 -28.91
N THR A 101 -23.99 10.72 -29.85
CA THR A 101 -23.81 9.76 -30.94
C THR A 101 -23.07 8.53 -30.41
N PRO A 102 -23.64 7.32 -30.51
CA PRO A 102 -22.95 6.10 -30.10
C PRO A 102 -21.74 5.84 -31.02
N GLU A 103 -20.59 5.45 -30.45
CA GLU A 103 -19.38 5.13 -31.21
C GLU A 103 -19.51 3.85 -32.06
N ASN A 104 -20.44 2.95 -31.69
CA ASN A 104 -20.78 1.73 -32.44
C ASN A 104 -22.25 1.73 -32.90
N ALA A 105 -22.48 1.43 -34.18
CA ALA A 105 -23.79 1.57 -34.83
C ALA A 105 -24.83 0.49 -34.46
N ASP A 106 -24.39 -0.62 -33.85
CA ASP A 106 -25.27 -1.72 -33.43
C ASP A 106 -25.59 -1.62 -31.94
N ARG A 107 -26.65 -0.87 -31.63
CA ARG A 107 -27.38 -0.85 -30.35
C ARG A 107 -26.56 -0.28 -29.16
N PRO A 108 -26.87 0.93 -28.66
CA PRO A 108 -26.17 1.45 -27.49
C PRO A 108 -26.38 0.53 -26.27
N ALA A 109 -25.28 0.07 -25.66
CA ALA A 109 -25.32 -0.67 -24.41
C ALA A 109 -25.74 0.27 -23.27
N ALA A 110 -26.68 -0.17 -22.44
CA ALA A 110 -27.09 0.46 -21.19
C ALA A 110 -27.43 1.99 -21.23
N PRO A 111 -28.43 2.42 -22.02
CA PRO A 111 -28.86 3.82 -22.12
C PRO A 111 -29.33 4.43 -20.79
N ILE A 112 -29.91 3.63 -19.89
CA ILE A 112 -30.39 4.12 -18.58
C ILE A 112 -29.18 4.46 -17.70
N ASP A 113 -28.22 3.54 -17.58
CA ASP A 113 -26.98 3.78 -16.84
C ASP A 113 -26.23 5.00 -17.38
N HIS A 114 -26.12 5.12 -18.71
CA HIS A 114 -25.45 6.26 -19.35
C HIS A 114 -26.08 7.60 -18.96
N PHE A 115 -27.41 7.72 -19.06
CA PHE A 115 -28.09 8.96 -18.69
C PHE A 115 -27.96 9.26 -17.19
N LEU A 116 -28.24 8.28 -16.32
CA LEU A 116 -28.15 8.47 -14.87
C LEU A 116 -26.72 8.79 -14.42
N HIS A 117 -25.70 8.26 -15.09
CA HIS A 117 -24.30 8.62 -14.86
C HIS A 117 -24.03 10.09 -15.22
N SER A 118 -24.51 10.55 -16.38
CA SER A 118 -24.39 11.97 -16.75
C SER A 118 -25.15 12.88 -15.77
N LEU A 119 -26.32 12.44 -15.29
CA LEU A 119 -27.13 13.15 -14.30
C LEU A 119 -26.42 13.27 -12.96
N ALA A 120 -25.76 12.20 -12.51
CA ALA A 120 -24.97 12.19 -11.30
C ALA A 120 -23.81 13.20 -11.35
N ILE A 121 -23.10 13.26 -12.48
CA ILE A 121 -21.98 14.18 -12.69
C ILE A 121 -22.47 15.64 -12.69
N ASP A 122 -23.59 15.91 -13.37
CA ASP A 122 -24.11 17.26 -13.57
C ASP A 122 -24.81 17.83 -12.33
N GLN A 123 -25.69 17.05 -11.71
CA GLN A 123 -26.57 17.51 -10.62
C GLN A 123 -26.06 17.15 -9.22
N ARG A 124 -25.09 16.24 -9.09
CA ARG A 124 -24.49 15.81 -7.82
C ARG A 124 -25.53 15.42 -6.77
N ASP A 125 -25.58 16.11 -5.63
CA ASP A 125 -26.47 15.87 -4.50
C ASP A 125 -27.94 16.23 -4.77
N ARG A 126 -28.19 16.92 -5.88
CA ARG A 126 -29.54 17.22 -6.38
C ARG A 126 -30.00 16.26 -7.48
N GLY A 127 -29.18 15.29 -7.88
CA GLY A 127 -29.60 14.26 -8.83
C GLY A 127 -30.60 13.29 -8.18
N VAL A 128 -31.68 12.96 -8.87
CA VAL A 128 -32.60 11.91 -8.43
C VAL A 128 -32.71 10.83 -9.50
N GLY A 129 -32.53 9.57 -9.10
CA GLY A 129 -32.63 8.41 -9.97
C GLY A 129 -33.78 7.51 -9.55
N VAL A 130 -34.56 7.03 -10.52
CA VAL A 130 -35.68 6.11 -10.28
C VAL A 130 -35.59 4.98 -11.28
N ILE A 131 -35.60 3.73 -10.79
CA ILE A 131 -35.67 2.53 -11.63
C ILE A 131 -37.01 1.84 -11.42
N LEU A 132 -37.75 1.67 -12.52
CA LEU A 132 -39.07 1.06 -12.52
C LEU A 132 -39.04 -0.31 -13.23
N SER A 133 -40.21 -0.88 -13.50
CA SER A 133 -40.39 -2.17 -14.17
C SER A 133 -39.50 -2.31 -15.40
N GLY A 134 -38.78 -3.43 -15.47
CA GLY A 134 -37.86 -3.70 -16.56
C GLY A 134 -37.17 -5.05 -16.43
N THR A 135 -36.55 -5.45 -17.54
CA THR A 135 -35.62 -6.58 -17.61
C THR A 135 -34.20 -6.08 -17.71
N GLY A 136 -33.23 -6.77 -17.10
CA GLY A 136 -31.81 -6.39 -17.18
C GLY A 136 -31.24 -5.96 -15.84
N SER A 137 -30.05 -5.38 -15.89
CA SER A 137 -29.41 -4.66 -14.78
C SER A 137 -29.17 -3.17 -15.12
N ASP A 138 -29.40 -2.77 -16.37
CA ASP A 138 -29.34 -1.38 -16.83
C ASP A 138 -30.13 -0.43 -15.94
N GLY A 139 -29.44 0.51 -15.32
CA GLY A 139 -29.93 1.45 -14.32
C GLY A 139 -29.31 1.25 -12.94
N THR A 140 -28.76 0.07 -12.63
CA THR A 140 -28.14 -0.22 -11.33
C THR A 140 -26.86 0.58 -11.13
N LEU A 141 -25.99 0.65 -12.16
CA LEU A 141 -24.74 1.41 -12.11
C LEU A 141 -25.00 2.93 -12.16
N GLY A 142 -26.07 3.33 -12.84
CA GLY A 142 -26.55 4.70 -12.91
C GLY A 142 -27.10 5.19 -11.58
N LEU A 143 -27.94 4.40 -10.90
CA LEU A 143 -28.36 4.69 -9.52
C LEU A 143 -27.18 4.74 -8.57
N LYS A 144 -26.22 3.82 -8.71
CA LYS A 144 -24.95 3.92 -7.97
C LYS A 144 -24.29 5.26 -8.22
N ALA A 145 -24.14 5.68 -9.48
CA ALA A 145 -23.51 6.95 -9.80
C ALA A 145 -24.25 8.13 -9.12
N ILE A 146 -25.58 8.14 -9.12
CA ILE A 146 -26.39 9.17 -8.45
C ILE A 146 -26.18 9.14 -6.93
N SER A 147 -26.23 7.95 -6.33
CA SER A 147 -25.87 7.75 -4.92
C SER A 147 -24.45 8.26 -4.64
N ASP A 148 -23.48 7.92 -5.48
CA ASP A 148 -22.08 8.37 -5.49
C ASP A 148 -21.94 9.89 -5.77
N GLY A 149 -22.99 10.54 -6.29
CA GLY A 149 -23.10 12.00 -6.39
C GLY A 149 -23.64 12.65 -5.11
N GLY A 150 -24.18 11.85 -4.18
CA GLY A 150 -24.94 12.32 -3.02
C GLY A 150 -26.43 12.50 -3.29
N GLY A 151 -26.91 12.07 -4.46
CA GLY A 151 -28.31 12.16 -4.86
C GLY A 151 -29.19 11.05 -4.27
N LEU A 152 -30.50 11.18 -4.50
CA LEU A 152 -31.53 10.29 -3.96
C LEU A 152 -31.92 9.23 -5.00
N THR A 153 -32.07 7.98 -4.57
CA THR A 153 -32.34 6.86 -5.49
C THR A 153 -33.56 6.04 -5.08
N PHE A 154 -34.34 5.63 -6.08
CA PHE A 154 -35.54 4.83 -5.90
C PHE A 154 -35.52 3.60 -6.80
N ALA A 155 -36.03 2.50 -6.28
CA ALA A 155 -36.40 1.33 -7.08
C ALA A 155 -37.87 0.99 -6.87
N GLN A 156 -38.56 0.56 -7.91
CA GLN A 156 -39.91 0.04 -7.79
C GLN A 156 -39.91 -1.22 -6.92
N LEU A 157 -40.93 -1.38 -6.08
CA LEU A 157 -41.12 -2.60 -5.31
C LEU A 157 -41.26 -3.79 -6.28
N PRO A 158 -40.40 -4.83 -6.21
CA PRO A 158 -40.40 -5.94 -7.18
C PRO A 158 -41.75 -6.65 -7.33
N GLU A 159 -42.57 -6.65 -6.28
CA GLU A 159 -43.91 -7.24 -6.26
C GLU A 159 -44.95 -6.43 -7.06
N SER A 160 -44.74 -5.12 -7.16
CA SER A 160 -45.57 -4.20 -7.97
C SER A 160 -45.11 -4.09 -9.42
N ALA A 161 -43.92 -4.61 -9.75
CA ALA A 161 -43.34 -4.49 -11.08
C ALA A 161 -43.81 -5.63 -11.99
N LYS A 162 -44.27 -5.29 -13.21
CA LYS A 162 -44.62 -6.29 -14.24
C LYS A 162 -43.42 -7.16 -14.60
N TYR A 163 -42.24 -6.54 -14.71
CA TYR A 163 -40.95 -7.18 -14.84
C TYR A 163 -40.04 -6.70 -13.72
N ASP A 164 -39.62 -7.64 -12.89
CA ASP A 164 -39.03 -7.34 -11.59
C ASP A 164 -37.51 -7.43 -11.56
N SER A 165 -36.84 -7.92 -12.62
CA SER A 165 -35.39 -8.17 -12.55
C SER A 165 -34.57 -6.89 -12.43
N MET A 166 -34.89 -5.85 -13.19
CA MET A 166 -34.22 -4.55 -13.13
C MET A 166 -34.41 -3.86 -11.75
N PRO A 167 -35.64 -3.65 -11.25
CA PRO A 167 -35.81 -3.03 -9.93
C PRO A 167 -35.31 -3.91 -8.77
N ARG A 168 -35.38 -5.25 -8.89
CA ARG A 168 -34.79 -6.17 -7.92
C ARG A 168 -33.26 -6.08 -7.90
N SER A 169 -32.61 -5.91 -9.05
CA SER A 169 -31.16 -5.66 -9.13
C SER A 169 -30.80 -4.42 -8.32
N ALA A 170 -31.47 -3.30 -8.57
CA ALA A 170 -31.25 -2.05 -7.83
C ALA A 170 -31.52 -2.20 -6.31
N ALA A 171 -32.57 -2.92 -5.92
CA ALA A 171 -32.91 -3.13 -4.52
C ALA A 171 -31.91 -4.05 -3.79
N THR A 172 -31.51 -5.15 -4.43
CA THR A 172 -30.64 -6.17 -3.80
C THR A 172 -29.18 -5.76 -3.71
N THR A 173 -28.72 -4.93 -4.64
CA THR A 173 -27.36 -4.34 -4.63
C THR A 173 -27.24 -3.17 -3.65
N GLY A 174 -28.35 -2.73 -3.03
CA GLY A 174 -28.36 -1.67 -2.03
C GLY A 174 -28.19 -0.26 -2.61
N VAL A 175 -28.36 -0.07 -3.93
CA VAL A 175 -28.20 1.25 -4.57
C VAL A 175 -29.44 2.11 -4.49
N ALA A 176 -30.60 1.54 -4.19
CA ALA A 176 -31.86 2.25 -4.01
C ALA A 176 -32.10 2.57 -2.53
N ASP A 177 -32.22 3.86 -2.20
CA ASP A 177 -32.55 4.31 -0.83
C ASP A 177 -33.95 3.86 -0.42
N HIS A 178 -34.87 3.92 -1.37
CA HIS A 178 -36.26 3.56 -1.16
C HIS A 178 -36.71 2.55 -2.21
N VAL A 179 -37.27 1.45 -1.73
CA VAL A 179 -37.91 0.43 -2.57
C VAL A 179 -39.42 0.51 -2.34
N LEU A 180 -40.13 1.16 -3.27
CA LEU A 180 -41.51 1.60 -3.09
C LEU A 180 -42.35 1.35 -4.35
N ALA A 181 -43.67 1.25 -4.21
CA ALA A 181 -44.57 1.26 -5.36
C ALA A 181 -44.56 2.65 -6.05
N PRO A 182 -44.81 2.76 -7.38
CA PRO A 182 -44.69 4.02 -8.11
C PRO A 182 -45.47 5.19 -7.49
N GLU A 183 -46.65 4.95 -6.94
CA GLU A 183 -47.45 6.00 -6.30
C GLU A 183 -46.78 6.54 -5.04
N LYS A 184 -46.14 5.66 -4.27
CA LYS A 184 -45.39 6.02 -3.06
C LYS A 184 -44.09 6.74 -3.41
N ILE A 185 -43.44 6.40 -4.52
CA ILE A 185 -42.27 7.13 -5.04
C ILE A 185 -42.68 8.58 -5.32
N SER A 186 -43.81 8.81 -5.99
CA SER A 186 -44.32 10.17 -6.29
C SER A 186 -44.57 11.01 -5.03
N VAL A 187 -45.16 10.41 -3.99
CA VAL A 187 -45.35 11.07 -2.70
C VAL A 187 -44.01 11.44 -2.06
N GLU A 188 -43.04 10.55 -2.13
CA GLU A 188 -41.73 10.74 -1.55
C GLU A 188 -40.91 11.80 -2.29
N LEU A 189 -41.00 11.86 -3.62
CA LEU A 189 -40.40 12.93 -4.44
C LEU A 189 -40.94 14.32 -4.05
N LYS A 190 -42.26 14.45 -3.86
CA LYS A 190 -42.87 15.72 -3.42
C LYS A 190 -42.36 16.14 -2.04
N ARG A 191 -42.22 15.19 -1.11
CA ARG A 191 -41.66 15.47 0.22
C ARG A 191 -40.19 15.88 0.16
N TYR A 192 -39.41 15.25 -0.73
CA TYR A 192 -38.00 15.58 -0.90
C TYR A 192 -37.80 17.00 -1.47
N VAL A 193 -38.64 17.42 -2.41
CA VAL A 193 -38.66 18.81 -2.91
C VAL A 193 -38.93 19.79 -1.77
N ALA A 194 -39.92 19.52 -0.92
CA ALA A 194 -40.23 20.36 0.23
C ALA A 194 -39.06 20.44 1.24
N TYR A 195 -38.39 19.31 1.50
CA TYR A 195 -37.19 19.27 2.32
C TYR A 195 -36.06 20.12 1.73
N LEU A 196 -35.75 19.97 0.43
CA LEU A 196 -34.70 20.77 -0.21
C LEU A 196 -35.00 22.27 -0.18
N ALA A 197 -36.27 22.65 -0.32
CA ALA A 197 -36.69 24.04 -0.18
C ALA A 197 -36.40 24.58 1.24
N ASP A 198 -36.69 23.80 2.28
CA ASP A 198 -36.46 24.17 3.68
C ASP A 198 -34.96 24.28 4.04
N VAL A 199 -34.13 23.34 3.55
CA VAL A 199 -32.67 23.37 3.74
C VAL A 199 -32.02 24.51 2.94
N THR A 200 -32.59 24.89 1.79
CA THR A 200 -32.09 26.03 0.99
C THR A 200 -32.52 27.38 1.60
N ALA A 201 -33.73 27.45 2.18
CA ALA A 201 -34.23 28.65 2.86
C ALA A 201 -33.50 28.92 4.18
N SER A 202 -33.08 27.86 4.88
CA SER A 202 -32.18 27.96 6.03
C SER A 202 -30.77 28.28 5.53
N GLN A 203 -30.20 29.46 5.84
CA GLN A 203 -28.83 29.88 5.48
C GLN A 203 -27.67 29.01 6.07
N GLN A 204 -27.92 27.74 6.36
CA GLN A 204 -27.06 26.83 7.12
C GLN A 204 -26.11 25.97 6.27
N HIS A 205 -26.05 26.12 4.95
CA HIS A 205 -25.21 25.25 4.10
C HIS A 205 -23.69 25.37 4.36
N ALA A 206 -23.18 26.56 4.68
CA ALA A 206 -21.77 26.75 5.02
C ALA A 206 -21.45 26.22 6.44
N ASN A 207 -22.31 26.51 7.43
CA ASN A 207 -22.13 26.03 8.81
C ASN A 207 -22.30 24.50 8.93
N SER A 208 -23.23 23.90 8.19
CA SER A 208 -23.48 22.44 8.23
C SER A 208 -22.33 21.61 7.67
N THR A 209 -21.57 22.13 6.70
CA THR A 209 -20.39 21.43 6.16
C THR A 209 -19.24 21.40 7.16
N ALA A 210 -18.97 22.54 7.83
CA ALA A 210 -17.96 22.62 8.89
C ALA A 210 -18.36 21.80 10.13
N GLN A 211 -19.64 21.85 10.53
CA GLN A 211 -20.19 21.04 11.61
C GLN A 211 -20.08 19.54 11.31
N LEU A 212 -20.40 19.12 10.07
CA LEU A 212 -20.27 17.73 9.67
C LEU A 212 -18.81 17.27 9.71
N GLN A 213 -17.89 18.09 9.22
CA GLN A 213 -16.46 17.78 9.28
C GLN A 213 -15.96 17.64 10.74
N ALA A 214 -16.41 18.53 11.63
CA ALA A 214 -16.08 18.45 13.06
C ALA A 214 -16.71 17.24 13.76
N ALA A 215 -17.86 16.75 13.28
CA ALA A 215 -18.56 15.59 13.82
C ALA A 215 -17.99 14.24 13.35
N ILE A 216 -17.21 14.18 12.26
CA ILE A 216 -16.70 12.91 11.71
C ILE A 216 -15.90 12.07 12.71
N PRO A 217 -14.99 12.62 13.54
CA PRO A 217 -14.31 11.82 14.55
C PRO A 217 -15.27 11.15 15.54
N ALA A 218 -16.32 11.86 15.96
CA ALA A 218 -17.34 11.32 16.85
C ALA A 218 -18.18 10.23 16.17
N ILE A 219 -18.62 10.46 14.94
CA ILE A 219 -19.35 9.47 14.13
C ILE A 219 -18.47 8.22 13.89
N SER A 220 -17.19 8.41 13.57
CA SER A 220 -16.24 7.31 13.35
C SER A 220 -16.05 6.46 14.60
N LYS A 221 -16.03 7.10 15.79
CA LYS A 221 -15.97 6.38 17.06
C LYS A 221 -17.22 5.55 17.32
N ILE A 222 -18.42 6.13 17.11
CA ILE A 222 -19.70 5.40 17.25
C ILE A 222 -19.72 4.17 16.32
N LEU A 223 -19.28 4.35 15.06
CA LEU A 223 -19.17 3.25 14.10
C LEU A 223 -18.16 2.20 14.53
N MET A 224 -16.99 2.61 15.04
CA MET A 224 -15.97 1.69 15.55
C MET A 224 -16.50 0.86 16.72
N ASP A 225 -17.17 1.49 17.67
CA ASP A 225 -17.74 0.80 18.85
C ASP A 225 -18.84 -0.20 18.45
N ALA A 226 -19.67 0.14 17.45
CA ALA A 226 -20.79 -0.70 17.00
C ALA A 226 -20.40 -1.78 15.97
N THR A 227 -19.39 -1.53 15.14
CA THR A 227 -19.08 -2.38 13.97
C THR A 227 -17.65 -2.93 13.96
N ASN A 228 -16.79 -2.50 14.88
CA ASN A 228 -15.36 -2.83 14.93
C ASN A 228 -14.55 -2.37 13.69
N HIS A 229 -15.10 -1.47 12.87
CA HIS A 229 -14.43 -0.92 11.69
C HIS A 229 -14.05 0.54 11.89
N ASN A 230 -12.78 0.87 11.62
CA ASN A 230 -12.25 2.22 11.78
C ASN A 230 -12.36 3.03 10.48
N PHE A 231 -13.21 4.04 10.47
CA PHE A 231 -13.41 4.97 9.34
C PHE A 231 -12.57 6.26 9.44
N GLN A 232 -11.80 6.47 10.50
CA GLN A 232 -11.06 7.73 10.72
C GLN A 232 -10.08 8.06 9.57
N HIS A 233 -9.55 7.04 8.90
CA HIS A 233 -8.58 7.18 7.82
C HIS A 233 -9.18 7.10 6.41
N TYR A 234 -10.50 7.05 6.29
CA TYR A 234 -11.19 7.14 5.00
C TYR A 234 -11.19 8.59 4.51
N LYS A 235 -11.41 8.78 3.20
CA LYS A 235 -11.49 10.13 2.64
C LYS A 235 -12.65 10.89 3.25
N GLN A 236 -12.34 11.99 3.93
CA GLN A 236 -13.32 12.89 4.56
C GLN A 236 -14.41 13.32 3.57
N SER A 237 -14.05 13.70 2.34
CA SER A 237 -15.02 14.07 1.30
C SER A 237 -16.02 12.95 0.96
N THR A 238 -15.58 11.69 1.01
CA THR A 238 -16.46 10.53 0.77
C THR A 238 -17.38 10.31 1.97
N LEU A 239 -16.83 10.30 3.18
CA LEU A 239 -17.61 10.15 4.41
C LEU A 239 -18.66 11.25 4.55
N MET A 240 -18.27 12.51 4.37
CA MET A 240 -19.18 13.66 4.43
C MET A 240 -20.33 13.51 3.44
N ARG A 241 -20.04 13.12 2.20
CA ARG A 241 -21.07 12.93 1.17
C ARG A 241 -22.05 11.83 1.53
N ARG A 242 -21.57 10.70 2.07
CA ARG A 242 -22.41 9.57 2.50
C ARG A 242 -23.23 9.87 3.74
N ILE A 243 -22.62 10.49 4.75
CA ILE A 243 -23.33 10.88 5.97
C ILE A 243 -24.40 11.92 5.63
N ARG A 244 -24.08 12.91 4.79
CA ARG A 244 -25.05 13.90 4.32
C ARG A 244 -26.20 13.24 3.57
N ARG A 245 -25.90 12.28 2.68
CA ARG A 245 -26.92 11.50 1.99
C ARG A 245 -27.80 10.72 2.97
N ARG A 246 -27.21 10.02 3.95
CA ARG A 246 -27.97 9.32 5.00
C ARG A 246 -28.89 10.27 5.77
N MET A 247 -28.38 11.46 6.10
CA MET A 247 -29.17 12.53 6.72
C MET A 247 -30.31 13.01 5.80
N GLN A 248 -30.09 13.13 4.50
CA GLN A 248 -31.15 13.50 3.53
C GLN A 248 -32.23 12.41 3.43
N VAL A 249 -31.84 11.14 3.38
CA VAL A 249 -32.76 9.99 3.34
C VAL A 249 -33.61 9.94 4.62
N LEU A 250 -32.99 10.18 5.78
CA LEU A 250 -33.69 10.24 7.07
C LEU A 250 -34.33 11.60 7.38
N ARG A 251 -34.07 12.61 6.54
CA ARG A 251 -34.55 14.00 6.64
C ARG A 251 -34.10 14.78 7.88
N TYR A 252 -32.88 14.54 8.34
CA TYR A 252 -32.24 15.36 9.37
C TYR A 252 -31.54 16.58 8.75
N SER A 253 -31.96 17.79 9.14
CA SER A 253 -31.35 19.05 8.70
C SER A 253 -30.15 19.48 9.54
N SER A 254 -29.99 18.96 10.76
CA SER A 254 -28.88 19.26 11.68
C SER A 254 -28.00 18.03 11.93
N VAL A 255 -26.68 18.24 11.88
CA VAL A 255 -25.66 17.22 12.16
C VAL A 255 -25.73 16.77 13.61
N GLU A 256 -25.92 17.70 14.54
CA GLU A 256 -26.00 17.42 15.98
C GLU A 256 -27.19 16.51 16.32
N THR A 257 -28.33 16.76 15.66
CA THR A 257 -29.54 15.93 15.83
C THR A 257 -29.30 14.52 15.30
N TYR A 258 -28.63 14.40 14.15
CA TYR A 258 -28.28 13.11 13.57
C TYR A 258 -27.26 12.33 14.41
N VAL A 259 -26.23 12.98 14.96
CA VAL A 259 -25.27 12.34 15.87
C VAL A 259 -25.97 11.83 17.13
N SER A 260 -26.93 12.60 17.67
CA SER A 260 -27.73 12.16 18.82
C SER A 260 -28.62 10.95 18.48
N PHE A 261 -29.17 10.91 17.26
CA PHE A 261 -29.91 9.75 16.76
C PHE A 261 -29.02 8.52 16.62
N LEU A 262 -27.82 8.66 16.03
CA LEU A 262 -26.81 7.60 15.93
C LEU A 262 -26.41 6.99 17.28
N GLN A 263 -26.48 7.76 18.37
CA GLN A 263 -26.16 7.28 19.72
C GLN A 263 -27.35 6.61 20.41
N SER A 264 -28.58 6.97 20.05
CA SER A 264 -29.80 6.51 20.73
C SER A 264 -30.45 5.31 20.05
N ASP A 265 -30.31 5.19 18.72
CA ASP A 265 -30.82 4.07 17.94
C ASP A 265 -29.72 3.02 17.70
N PRO A 266 -29.89 1.77 18.16
CA PRO A 266 -28.86 0.73 18.01
C PRO A 266 -28.72 0.21 16.57
N ASP A 267 -29.72 0.38 15.71
CA ASP A 267 -29.71 -0.13 14.33
C ASP A 267 -29.09 0.88 13.35
N GLU A 268 -29.15 2.17 13.66
CA GLU A 268 -28.64 3.24 12.78
C GLU A 268 -27.12 3.18 12.55
N PRO A 269 -26.24 2.92 13.53
CA PRO A 269 -24.81 2.72 13.27
C PRO A 269 -24.56 1.61 12.24
N GLY A 270 -25.31 0.51 12.33
CA GLY A 270 -25.27 -0.56 11.33
C GLY A 270 -25.79 -0.11 9.97
N ALA A 271 -26.82 0.73 9.92
CA ALA A 271 -27.37 1.27 8.67
C ALA A 271 -26.43 2.28 8.00
N LEU A 272 -25.82 3.17 8.77
CA LEU A 272 -24.78 4.09 8.30
C LEU A 272 -23.56 3.31 7.83
N PHE A 273 -23.13 2.27 8.55
CA PHE A 273 -22.05 1.40 8.09
C PHE A 273 -22.34 0.84 6.69
N ARG A 274 -23.54 0.30 6.46
CA ARG A 274 -23.96 -0.18 5.14
C ARG A 274 -23.95 0.91 4.07
N GLU A 275 -24.36 2.13 4.42
CA GLU A 275 -24.33 3.28 3.51
C GLU A 275 -22.89 3.70 3.14
N LEU A 276 -21.94 3.52 4.07
CA LEU A 276 -20.53 3.80 3.83
C LEU A 276 -19.86 2.74 2.93
N LEU A 277 -20.37 1.51 2.92
CA LEU A 277 -19.88 0.42 2.08
C LEU A 277 -20.56 0.44 0.71
N ILE A 278 -19.78 0.63 -0.35
CA ILE A 278 -20.30 0.68 -1.72
C ILE A 278 -20.03 -0.67 -2.37
N SER A 279 -21.03 -1.55 -2.37
CA SER A 279 -20.91 -2.95 -2.81
C SER A 279 -21.35 -3.20 -4.27
N VAL A 280 -21.37 -2.16 -5.11
CA VAL A 280 -21.85 -2.33 -6.50
C VAL A 280 -20.72 -2.75 -7.41
N THR A 281 -20.93 -3.90 -8.03
CA THR A 281 -20.04 -4.52 -9.00
C THR A 281 -20.88 -5.13 -10.13
N ALA A 282 -20.22 -5.51 -11.22
CA ALA A 282 -20.84 -6.14 -12.39
C ALA A 282 -19.85 -7.14 -12.98
N PHE A 283 -20.35 -8.15 -13.68
CA PHE A 283 -19.48 -9.07 -14.40
C PHE A 283 -18.72 -8.30 -15.49
N PHE A 284 -17.44 -8.62 -15.66
CA PHE A 284 -16.59 -7.98 -16.71
C PHE A 284 -16.63 -6.44 -16.70
N ARG A 285 -16.75 -5.81 -15.52
CA ARG A 285 -16.73 -4.35 -15.37
C ARG A 285 -15.47 -3.75 -16.03
N ASP A 286 -15.65 -2.83 -16.98
CA ASP A 286 -14.59 -2.39 -17.91
C ASP A 286 -14.06 -3.58 -18.75
N PRO A 287 -14.85 -4.06 -19.74
CA PRO A 287 -14.57 -5.31 -20.46
C PRO A 287 -13.19 -5.36 -21.12
N GLU A 288 -12.71 -4.22 -21.62
CA GLU A 288 -11.40 -4.12 -22.28
C GLU A 288 -10.26 -4.43 -21.31
N ALA A 289 -10.42 -4.10 -20.02
CA ALA A 289 -9.43 -4.42 -18.98
C ALA A 289 -9.28 -5.94 -18.81
N TYR A 290 -10.39 -6.67 -18.83
CA TYR A 290 -10.40 -8.13 -18.74
C TYR A 290 -9.97 -8.81 -20.04
N GLU A 291 -10.16 -8.17 -21.20
CA GLU A 291 -9.57 -8.65 -22.45
C GLU A 291 -8.04 -8.60 -22.43
N ILE A 292 -7.45 -7.50 -21.94
CA ILE A 292 -6.00 -7.37 -21.79
C ILE A 292 -5.50 -8.43 -20.79
N LEU A 293 -6.22 -8.62 -19.69
CA LEU A 293 -5.88 -9.63 -18.71
C LEU A 293 -5.89 -11.04 -19.33
N ALA A 294 -6.94 -11.38 -20.10
CA ALA A 294 -7.09 -12.68 -20.74
C ALA A 294 -6.04 -12.95 -21.83
N LYS A 295 -5.67 -11.93 -22.62
CA LYS A 295 -4.72 -12.07 -23.74
C LYS A 295 -3.26 -12.00 -23.30
N THR A 296 -2.94 -11.20 -22.28
CA THR A 296 -1.56 -10.85 -21.93
C THR A 296 -1.13 -11.37 -20.56
N VAL A 297 -1.96 -11.19 -19.52
CA VAL A 297 -1.56 -11.44 -18.13
C VAL A 297 -1.77 -12.90 -17.73
N ILE A 298 -2.97 -13.44 -17.94
CA ILE A 298 -3.32 -14.82 -17.59
C ILE A 298 -2.37 -15.82 -18.26
N PRO A 299 -2.08 -15.75 -19.57
CA PRO A 299 -1.13 -16.66 -20.19
C PRO A 299 0.28 -16.59 -19.58
N GLN A 300 0.74 -15.41 -19.19
CA GLN A 300 2.06 -15.23 -18.55
C GLN A 300 2.11 -15.82 -17.14
N ILE A 301 1.00 -15.76 -16.39
CA ILE A 301 0.89 -16.38 -15.06
C ILE A 301 0.97 -17.90 -15.18
N PHE A 302 0.24 -18.47 -16.14
CA PHE A 302 0.20 -19.93 -16.34
C PHE A 302 1.47 -20.48 -16.99
N ALA A 303 2.15 -19.73 -17.87
CA ALA A 303 3.40 -20.14 -18.49
C ALA A 303 4.57 -20.27 -17.50
N LYS A 304 4.49 -19.62 -16.34
CA LYS A 304 5.50 -19.67 -15.27
C LYS A 304 5.18 -20.70 -14.18
N ALA A 305 3.99 -21.31 -14.23
CA ALA A 305 3.59 -22.32 -13.28
C ALA A 305 4.12 -23.68 -13.75
N ASP A 306 5.16 -24.19 -13.09
CA ASP A 306 5.54 -25.61 -13.22
C ASP A 306 4.37 -26.49 -12.75
N GLU A 307 4.33 -27.77 -13.17
CA GLU A 307 3.25 -28.72 -12.86
C GLU A 307 2.94 -28.88 -11.34
N ALA A 308 3.87 -28.47 -10.46
CA ALA A 308 3.72 -28.51 -9.00
C ALA A 308 3.27 -27.18 -8.36
N MET A 309 3.09 -26.10 -9.14
CA MET A 309 2.86 -24.75 -8.62
C MET A 309 1.39 -24.33 -8.74
N THR A 310 0.78 -23.93 -7.63
CA THR A 310 -0.58 -23.37 -7.60
C THR A 310 -0.59 -21.91 -8.06
N VAL A 311 -1.49 -21.54 -8.98
CA VAL A 311 -1.79 -20.15 -9.35
C VAL A 311 -2.70 -19.53 -8.30
N ARG A 312 -2.27 -18.43 -7.68
CA ARG A 312 -2.96 -17.78 -6.56
C ARG A 312 -3.35 -16.36 -6.92
N ILE A 313 -4.66 -16.07 -6.89
CA ILE A 313 -5.21 -14.76 -7.23
C ILE A 313 -5.91 -14.19 -5.99
N TRP A 314 -5.78 -12.89 -5.73
CA TRP A 314 -6.51 -12.22 -4.65
C TRP A 314 -7.36 -11.07 -5.18
N VAL A 315 -8.63 -11.04 -4.79
CA VAL A 315 -9.62 -9.99 -5.09
C VAL A 315 -10.06 -9.35 -3.77
N PRO A 316 -9.33 -8.35 -3.25
CA PRO A 316 -9.78 -7.55 -2.12
C PRO A 316 -10.90 -6.59 -2.52
N GLY A 317 -11.97 -6.54 -1.72
CA GLY A 317 -13.17 -5.75 -2.03
C GLY A 317 -14.07 -6.42 -3.08
N CYS A 318 -14.26 -7.74 -2.95
CA CYS A 318 -14.96 -8.54 -3.97
C CYS A 318 -16.48 -8.29 -4.06
N ALA A 319 -17.06 -7.54 -3.12
CA ALA A 319 -18.49 -7.26 -3.03
C ALA A 319 -19.35 -8.54 -3.18
N THR A 320 -20.27 -8.56 -4.13
CA THR A 320 -21.17 -9.69 -4.40
C THR A 320 -20.55 -10.81 -5.25
N GLY A 321 -19.24 -10.73 -5.54
CA GLY A 321 -18.43 -11.82 -6.11
C GLY A 321 -18.28 -11.84 -7.63
N GLU A 322 -18.90 -10.91 -8.35
CA GLU A 322 -18.89 -10.83 -9.81
C GLU A 322 -17.46 -10.78 -10.38
N GLU A 323 -16.58 -9.95 -9.80
CA GLU A 323 -15.18 -9.84 -10.22
C GLU A 323 -14.39 -11.14 -10.00
N ALA A 324 -14.60 -11.79 -8.85
CA ALA A 324 -13.93 -13.06 -8.55
C ALA A 324 -14.37 -14.17 -9.51
N PHE A 325 -15.66 -14.23 -9.85
CA PHE A 325 -16.18 -15.17 -10.84
C PHE A 325 -15.75 -14.83 -12.27
N THR A 326 -15.61 -13.54 -12.62
CA THR A 326 -15.02 -13.11 -13.88
C THR A 326 -13.59 -13.64 -14.03
N LEU A 327 -12.75 -13.48 -13.00
CA LEU A 327 -11.38 -14.02 -13.03
C LEU A 327 -11.36 -15.55 -13.08
N ALA A 328 -12.25 -16.24 -12.34
CA ALA A 328 -12.40 -17.69 -12.42
C ALA A 328 -12.79 -18.17 -13.82
N MET A 329 -13.71 -17.48 -14.51
CA MET A 329 -14.07 -17.79 -15.90
C MET A 329 -12.86 -17.67 -16.83
N LEU A 330 -12.09 -16.57 -16.73
CA LEU A 330 -10.90 -16.37 -17.57
C LEU A 330 -9.82 -17.41 -17.31
N CYS A 331 -9.57 -17.75 -16.04
CA CYS A 331 -8.61 -18.80 -15.68
C CYS A 331 -9.05 -20.15 -16.24
N ARG A 332 -10.34 -20.51 -16.07
CA ARG A 332 -10.87 -21.78 -16.55
C ARG A 332 -10.81 -21.89 -18.08
N GLU A 333 -11.18 -20.84 -18.80
CA GLU A 333 -11.07 -20.76 -20.26
C GLU A 333 -9.62 -20.99 -20.74
N HIS A 334 -8.64 -20.45 -20.03
CA HIS A 334 -7.23 -20.67 -20.35
C HIS A 334 -6.75 -22.08 -19.97
N MET A 335 -7.17 -22.61 -18.82
CA MET A 335 -6.84 -23.97 -18.38
C MET A 335 -7.28 -25.02 -19.40
N ASP A 336 -8.40 -24.85 -20.09
CA ASP A 336 -8.85 -25.81 -21.11
C ASP A 336 -7.92 -25.89 -22.32
N THR A 337 -7.08 -24.87 -22.54
CA THR A 337 -6.10 -24.86 -23.63
C THR A 337 -4.81 -25.61 -23.29
N LEU A 338 -4.64 -26.00 -22.02
CA LEU A 338 -3.45 -26.67 -21.51
C LEU A 338 -3.70 -28.17 -21.36
N THR A 339 -2.68 -28.98 -21.67
CA THR A 339 -2.73 -30.44 -21.48
C THR A 339 -2.65 -30.86 -20.01
N SER A 340 -1.91 -30.11 -19.19
CA SER A 340 -1.75 -30.34 -17.75
C SER A 340 -1.87 -28.99 -17.02
N PRO A 341 -3.09 -28.52 -16.71
CA PRO A 341 -3.28 -27.21 -16.10
C PRO A 341 -2.90 -27.24 -14.60
N PRO A 342 -2.20 -26.20 -14.08
CA PRO A 342 -1.92 -26.08 -12.65
C PRO A 342 -3.21 -25.83 -11.84
N GLU A 343 -3.15 -26.10 -10.54
CA GLU A 343 -4.25 -25.78 -9.62
C GLU A 343 -4.40 -24.25 -9.47
N VAL A 344 -5.64 -23.76 -9.48
CA VAL A 344 -5.95 -22.32 -9.35
C VAL A 344 -6.77 -22.09 -8.10
N GLN A 345 -6.32 -21.15 -7.27
CA GLN A 345 -7.04 -20.69 -6.08
C GLN A 345 -7.22 -19.17 -6.12
N ILE A 346 -8.47 -18.72 -6.09
CA ILE A 346 -8.85 -17.31 -6.02
C ILE A 346 -9.33 -17.01 -4.60
N PHE A 347 -8.63 -16.14 -3.89
CA PHE A 347 -9.05 -15.57 -2.61
C PHE A 347 -9.89 -14.34 -2.91
N ALA A 348 -11.16 -14.34 -2.52
CA ALA A 348 -12.06 -13.21 -2.70
C ALA A 348 -12.48 -12.72 -1.31
N THR A 349 -12.16 -11.46 -0.99
CA THR A 349 -12.37 -10.94 0.35
C THR A 349 -13.12 -9.64 0.39
N ASP A 350 -13.92 -9.43 1.44
CA ASP A 350 -14.67 -8.19 1.68
C ASP A 350 -14.93 -8.01 3.18
N ILE A 351 -15.30 -6.80 3.57
CA ILE A 351 -15.76 -6.48 4.93
C ILE A 351 -17.29 -6.57 5.05
N ASP A 352 -18.05 -6.51 3.94
CA ASP A 352 -19.51 -6.71 3.97
C ASP A 352 -19.87 -8.21 3.94
N GLU A 353 -20.19 -8.76 5.11
CA GLU A 353 -20.64 -10.14 5.23
C GLU A 353 -21.90 -10.46 4.41
N ARG A 354 -22.77 -9.48 4.16
CA ARG A 354 -24.00 -9.69 3.37
C ARG A 354 -23.67 -9.88 1.90
N ALA A 355 -22.74 -9.08 1.38
CA ALA A 355 -22.24 -9.24 0.03
C ALA A 355 -21.53 -10.61 -0.13
N LEU A 356 -20.72 -11.00 0.86
CA LEU A 356 -20.09 -12.33 0.91
C LEU A 356 -21.10 -13.48 0.97
N LYS A 357 -22.27 -13.29 1.60
CA LYS A 357 -23.33 -14.30 1.61
C LYS A 357 -23.93 -14.51 0.21
N ILE A 358 -24.11 -13.44 -0.55
CA ILE A 358 -24.58 -13.49 -1.94
C ILE A 358 -23.53 -14.17 -2.82
N SER A 359 -22.27 -13.78 -2.68
CA SER A 359 -21.16 -14.33 -3.47
C SER A 359 -20.95 -15.83 -3.23
N ARG A 360 -21.03 -16.28 -1.97
CA ARG A 360 -20.96 -17.71 -1.61
C ARG A 360 -22.10 -18.53 -2.22
N GLN A 361 -23.29 -17.97 -2.35
CA GLN A 361 -24.41 -18.64 -3.01
C GLN A 361 -24.20 -18.71 -4.53
N GLY A 362 -23.56 -17.68 -5.11
CA GLY A 362 -23.31 -17.57 -6.54
C GLY A 362 -24.60 -17.51 -7.36
N ILE A 363 -25.63 -16.82 -6.84
CA ILE A 363 -26.95 -16.71 -7.49
C ILE A 363 -27.16 -15.25 -7.90
N TYR A 364 -27.33 -15.04 -9.21
CA TYR A 364 -27.43 -13.74 -9.84
C TYR A 364 -28.75 -13.60 -10.63
N PRO A 365 -29.28 -12.39 -10.82
CA PRO A 365 -30.50 -12.17 -11.61
C PRO A 365 -30.27 -12.45 -13.10
N VAL A 366 -31.35 -12.54 -13.90
CA VAL A 366 -31.26 -12.71 -15.38
C VAL A 366 -30.53 -11.56 -16.06
N GLY A 367 -30.45 -10.39 -15.41
CA GLY A 367 -29.83 -9.18 -15.96
C GLY A 367 -28.35 -9.33 -16.33
N ILE A 368 -27.63 -10.29 -15.76
CA ILE A 368 -26.23 -10.57 -16.12
C ILE A 368 -26.05 -10.98 -17.59
N GLU A 369 -27.13 -11.26 -18.32
CA GLU A 369 -27.13 -11.46 -19.79
C GLU A 369 -26.61 -10.25 -20.57
N GLU A 370 -26.64 -9.05 -19.97
CA GLU A 370 -26.08 -7.82 -20.55
C GLU A 370 -24.54 -7.77 -20.42
N ASP A 371 -24.01 -8.35 -19.33
CA ASP A 371 -22.59 -8.27 -18.96
C ASP A 371 -21.78 -9.52 -19.38
N VAL A 372 -22.45 -10.67 -19.53
CA VAL A 372 -21.84 -11.97 -19.78
C VAL A 372 -22.27 -12.52 -21.13
N SER A 373 -21.31 -12.92 -21.96
CA SER A 373 -21.60 -13.48 -23.28
C SER A 373 -22.46 -14.76 -23.20
N ALA A 374 -23.31 -14.97 -24.20
CA ALA A 374 -24.20 -16.14 -24.26
C ALA A 374 -23.43 -17.48 -24.19
N ALA A 375 -22.21 -17.52 -24.76
CA ALA A 375 -21.34 -18.69 -24.68
C ALA A 375 -20.90 -18.99 -23.25
N ARG A 376 -20.48 -17.96 -22.49
CA ARG A 376 -20.09 -18.08 -21.08
C ARG A 376 -21.28 -18.42 -20.20
N LEU A 377 -22.45 -17.82 -20.41
CA LEU A 377 -23.67 -18.16 -19.67
C LEU A 377 -24.06 -19.62 -19.84
N LYS A 378 -24.04 -20.13 -21.07
CA LYS A 378 -24.37 -21.53 -21.36
C LYS A 378 -23.40 -22.50 -20.69
N ARG A 379 -22.12 -22.11 -20.58
CA ARG A 379 -21.06 -22.96 -20.06
C ARG A 379 -20.98 -22.93 -18.53
N PHE A 380 -20.96 -21.74 -17.95
CA PHE A 380 -20.56 -21.50 -16.56
C PHE A 380 -21.73 -21.25 -15.60
N PHE A 381 -22.97 -21.20 -16.10
CA PHE A 381 -24.15 -20.95 -15.28
C PHE A 381 -25.28 -21.94 -15.56
N ILE A 382 -26.07 -22.21 -14.52
CA ILE A 382 -27.34 -22.93 -14.63
C ILE A 382 -28.47 -21.93 -14.50
N LYS A 383 -29.29 -21.80 -15.54
CA LYS A 383 -30.51 -21.00 -15.49
C LYS A 383 -31.60 -21.74 -14.71
N ARG A 384 -32.09 -21.13 -13.63
CA ARG A 384 -33.21 -21.63 -12.81
C ARG A 384 -34.30 -20.57 -12.72
N GLY A 385 -35.28 -20.65 -13.63
CA GLY A 385 -36.34 -19.66 -13.73
C GLY A 385 -35.78 -18.27 -14.06
N LYS A 386 -36.01 -17.30 -13.16
CA LYS A 386 -35.50 -15.92 -13.28
C LYS A 386 -34.13 -15.69 -12.61
N LYS A 387 -33.31 -16.72 -12.45
CA LYS A 387 -31.99 -16.61 -11.81
C LYS A 387 -30.94 -17.44 -12.56
N TYR A 388 -29.70 -16.99 -12.51
CA TYR A 388 -28.53 -17.76 -12.89
C TYR A 388 -27.78 -18.20 -11.63
N GLN A 389 -27.35 -19.45 -11.61
CA GLN A 389 -26.49 -19.98 -10.56
C GLN A 389 -25.15 -20.37 -11.16
N VAL A 390 -24.05 -19.88 -10.58
CA VAL A 390 -22.70 -20.24 -11.00
C VAL A 390 -22.46 -21.74 -10.80
N MET A 391 -21.88 -22.38 -11.81
CA MET A 391 -21.53 -23.80 -11.79
C MET A 391 -20.52 -24.13 -10.69
N LYS A 392 -20.59 -25.38 -10.18
CA LYS A 392 -19.71 -25.86 -9.11
C LYS A 392 -18.22 -25.72 -9.47
N GLU A 393 -17.88 -25.99 -10.73
CA GLU A 393 -16.51 -25.93 -11.26
C GLU A 393 -15.82 -24.55 -11.14
N LEU A 394 -16.59 -23.46 -11.09
CA LEU A 394 -16.05 -22.12 -10.84
C LEU A 394 -16.07 -21.78 -9.35
N ARG A 395 -17.11 -22.23 -8.63
CA ARG A 395 -17.22 -22.00 -7.19
C ARG A 395 -16.12 -22.68 -6.40
N GLU A 396 -15.63 -23.82 -6.87
CA GLU A 396 -14.50 -24.53 -6.24
C GLU A 396 -13.17 -23.78 -6.41
N LEU A 397 -13.04 -22.91 -7.42
CA LEU A 397 -11.85 -22.08 -7.60
C LEU A 397 -11.81 -20.87 -6.65
N VAL A 398 -12.95 -20.46 -6.10
CA VAL A 398 -13.09 -19.18 -5.38
C VAL A 398 -13.39 -19.40 -3.89
N LEU A 399 -12.51 -18.89 -3.03
CA LEU A 399 -12.65 -18.90 -1.58
C LEU A 399 -13.07 -17.51 -1.08
N PHE A 400 -14.31 -17.41 -0.58
CA PHE A 400 -14.87 -16.17 -0.02
C PHE A 400 -14.67 -16.07 1.50
N SER A 401 -13.90 -15.08 1.95
CA SER A 401 -13.65 -14.84 3.38
C SER A 401 -13.80 -13.36 3.78
N ALA A 402 -14.18 -13.12 5.03
CA ALA A 402 -14.18 -11.77 5.58
C ALA A 402 -12.72 -11.36 5.85
N HIS A 403 -12.31 -10.18 5.39
CA HIS A 403 -10.96 -9.66 5.57
C HIS A 403 -10.96 -8.15 5.51
N ASN A 404 -10.35 -7.50 6.50
CA ASN A 404 -10.13 -6.08 6.54
C ASN A 404 -8.71 -5.76 6.08
N LEU A 405 -8.61 -5.14 4.90
CA LEU A 405 -7.34 -4.79 4.26
C LEU A 405 -6.43 -3.86 5.12
N ILE A 406 -6.97 -3.15 6.10
CA ILE A 406 -6.24 -2.18 6.94
C ILE A 406 -5.62 -2.86 8.17
N SER A 407 -6.35 -3.77 8.81
CA SER A 407 -5.98 -4.41 10.08
C SER A 407 -5.43 -5.82 9.93
N ASP A 408 -5.89 -6.55 8.91
CA ASP A 408 -5.62 -7.98 8.78
C ASP A 408 -4.36 -8.20 7.93
N PRO A 409 -3.56 -9.25 8.21
CA PRO A 409 -2.38 -9.55 7.43
C PRO A 409 -2.75 -9.94 5.98
N PRO A 410 -1.94 -9.57 4.97
CA PRO A 410 -2.19 -9.94 3.59
C PRO A 410 -1.92 -11.43 3.33
N PHE A 411 -2.54 -11.97 2.28
CA PHE A 411 -2.10 -13.24 1.71
C PHE A 411 -0.75 -13.07 1.03
N SER A 412 0.15 -14.04 1.18
CA SER A 412 1.47 -14.02 0.55
C SER A 412 1.53 -14.92 -0.69
N ARG A 413 2.56 -14.70 -1.52
CA ARG A 413 2.88 -15.50 -2.71
C ARG A 413 1.75 -15.54 -3.74
N LEU A 414 1.18 -14.38 -4.06
CA LEU A 414 0.13 -14.21 -5.06
C LEU A 414 0.70 -13.94 -6.45
N ASP A 415 0.05 -14.45 -7.50
CA ASP A 415 0.43 -14.20 -8.90
C ASP A 415 -0.32 -12.99 -9.48
N LEU A 416 -1.54 -12.73 -9.00
CA LEU A 416 -2.36 -11.58 -9.38
C LEU A 416 -3.13 -11.02 -8.18
N ILE A 417 -3.10 -9.70 -8.00
CA ILE A 417 -4.00 -8.97 -7.13
C ILE A 417 -4.90 -8.09 -7.99
N SER A 418 -6.22 -8.22 -7.83
CA SER A 418 -7.21 -7.35 -8.47
C SER A 418 -7.91 -6.51 -7.39
N CYS A 419 -7.42 -5.30 -7.18
CA CYS A 419 -7.92 -4.36 -6.17
C CYS A 419 -8.56 -3.16 -6.88
N ARG A 420 -9.77 -3.35 -7.40
CA ARG A 420 -10.43 -2.35 -8.26
C ARG A 420 -11.49 -1.57 -7.52
N ASN A 421 -11.49 -0.24 -7.70
CA ASN A 421 -12.50 0.67 -7.17
C ASN A 421 -12.68 0.63 -5.63
N LEU A 422 -11.65 0.21 -4.90
CA LEU A 422 -11.62 0.18 -3.43
C LEU A 422 -10.77 1.33 -2.86
N LEU A 423 -9.60 1.59 -3.46
CA LEU A 423 -8.66 2.61 -2.98
C LEU A 423 -9.25 4.01 -3.08
N ILE A 424 -10.20 4.24 -3.98
CA ILE A 424 -10.91 5.53 -4.10
C ILE A 424 -11.55 6.01 -2.79
N TYR A 425 -11.87 5.12 -1.85
CA TYR A 425 -12.49 5.46 -0.56
C TYR A 425 -11.49 5.74 0.56
N LEU A 426 -10.24 5.30 0.40
CA LEU A 426 -9.21 5.36 1.43
C LEU A 426 -8.40 6.65 1.37
N GLY A 427 -8.04 7.22 2.52
CA GLY A 427 -7.17 8.39 2.61
C GLY A 427 -5.78 8.14 2.04
N ALA A 428 -5.07 9.21 1.66
CA ALA A 428 -3.74 9.12 1.02
C ALA A 428 -2.71 8.33 1.87
N HIS A 429 -2.79 8.43 3.21
CA HIS A 429 -1.93 7.67 4.11
C HIS A 429 -2.15 6.15 3.99
N LEU A 430 -3.41 5.70 3.93
CA LEU A 430 -3.72 4.28 3.74
C LEU A 430 -3.30 3.80 2.36
N GLN A 431 -3.51 4.59 1.31
CA GLN A 431 -3.05 4.23 -0.03
C GLN A 431 -1.51 4.06 -0.07
N LYS A 432 -0.76 4.95 0.58
CA LYS A 432 0.71 4.84 0.73
C LYS A 432 1.14 3.60 1.52
N LYS A 433 0.30 3.08 2.42
CA LYS A 433 0.56 1.84 3.18
C LYS A 433 0.22 0.59 2.36
N LEU A 434 -0.88 0.61 1.61
CA LEU A 434 -1.41 -0.57 0.92
C LEU A 434 -0.63 -0.95 -0.34
N ILE A 435 -0.10 0.03 -1.08
CA ILE A 435 0.66 -0.27 -2.30
C ILE A 435 1.96 -1.07 -2.00
N PRO A 436 2.79 -0.71 -1.00
CA PRO A 436 3.90 -1.54 -0.56
C PRO A 436 3.47 -2.92 -0.06
N LEU A 437 2.31 -3.01 0.63
CA LEU A 437 1.77 -4.28 1.11
C LEU A 437 1.34 -5.20 -0.05
N PHE A 438 0.75 -4.66 -1.12
CA PHE A 438 0.48 -5.42 -2.34
C PHE A 438 1.75 -5.87 -3.05
N HIS A 439 2.79 -5.03 -3.08
CA HIS A 439 4.09 -5.41 -3.62
C HIS A 439 4.69 -6.59 -2.85
N TYR A 440 4.64 -6.55 -1.52
CA TYR A 440 5.08 -7.66 -0.64
C TYR A 440 4.27 -8.96 -0.86
N ALA A 441 2.95 -8.84 -1.05
CA ALA A 441 2.06 -9.97 -1.24
C ALA A 441 2.26 -10.71 -2.58
N LEU A 442 2.73 -9.99 -3.61
CA LEU A 442 2.96 -10.52 -4.97
C LEU A 442 4.29 -11.25 -5.11
N ARG A 443 4.27 -12.38 -5.83
CA ARG A 443 5.47 -13.09 -6.32
C ARG A 443 6.27 -12.19 -7.26
N SER A 444 7.53 -12.54 -7.46
CA SER A 444 8.38 -11.87 -8.46
C SER A 444 7.69 -11.97 -9.82
N SER A 445 7.64 -10.85 -10.55
CA SER A 445 6.85 -10.71 -11.78
C SER A 445 5.31 -10.87 -11.67
N GLY A 446 4.74 -10.90 -10.46
CA GLY A 446 3.29 -10.92 -10.26
C GLY A 446 2.62 -9.62 -10.71
N PHE A 447 1.30 -9.64 -10.87
CA PHE A 447 0.53 -8.54 -11.46
C PHE A 447 -0.41 -7.89 -10.44
N LEU A 448 -0.55 -6.57 -10.55
CA LEU A 448 -1.51 -5.76 -9.81
C LEU A 448 -2.44 -5.08 -10.82
N MET A 449 -3.74 -5.26 -10.63
CA MET A 449 -4.79 -4.58 -11.39
C MET A 449 -5.56 -3.64 -10.46
N LEU A 450 -5.68 -2.38 -10.85
CA LEU A 450 -6.46 -1.37 -10.14
C LEU A 450 -7.62 -0.84 -11.02
N GLY A 451 -8.50 -0.03 -10.43
CA GLY A 451 -9.52 0.70 -11.18
C GLY A 451 -8.94 1.89 -11.96
N PRO A 452 -9.59 2.36 -13.04
CA PRO A 452 -9.06 3.45 -13.89
C PRO A 452 -8.78 4.77 -13.14
N SER A 453 -9.59 5.07 -12.11
CA SER A 453 -9.48 6.27 -11.26
C SER A 453 -8.45 6.13 -10.13
N GLU A 454 -7.78 5.00 -10.02
CA GLU A 454 -6.80 4.69 -8.97
C GLU A 454 -5.39 4.78 -9.54
N ASN A 455 -4.41 5.12 -8.69
CA ASN A 455 -3.04 5.30 -9.15
C ASN A 455 -2.00 4.77 -8.16
N ILE A 456 -0.84 4.43 -8.72
CA ILE A 456 0.37 4.01 -8.00
C ILE A 456 1.41 5.15 -8.05
N SER A 457 0.97 6.41 -8.23
CA SER A 457 1.84 7.53 -8.61
C SER A 457 2.94 7.81 -7.58
N SER A 458 2.69 7.52 -6.30
CA SER A 458 3.65 7.68 -5.21
C SER A 458 4.67 6.54 -5.10
N HIS A 459 4.53 5.46 -5.87
CA HIS A 459 5.36 4.24 -5.79
C HIS A 459 5.72 3.65 -7.16
N ARG A 460 6.09 4.50 -8.14
CA ARG A 460 6.44 4.08 -9.51
C ARG A 460 7.70 3.21 -9.57
N GLU A 461 8.53 3.28 -8.55
CA GLU A 461 9.70 2.45 -8.34
C GLU A 461 9.32 0.97 -8.13
N LEU A 462 8.18 0.68 -7.51
CA LEU A 462 7.75 -0.69 -7.15
C LEU A 462 7.11 -1.47 -8.31
N PHE A 463 6.52 -0.79 -9.30
CA PHE A 463 5.72 -1.41 -10.36
C PHE A 463 6.08 -0.89 -11.75
N ARG A 464 6.03 -1.78 -12.75
CA ARG A 464 6.15 -1.48 -14.18
C ARG A 464 4.76 -1.49 -14.80
N PRO A 465 4.31 -0.43 -15.48
CA PRO A 465 3.02 -0.44 -16.15
C PRO A 465 3.03 -1.45 -17.32
N VAL A 466 2.02 -2.31 -17.36
CA VAL A 466 1.70 -3.19 -18.51
C VAL A 466 0.63 -2.51 -19.37
N ASP A 467 -0.39 -1.96 -18.72
CA ASP A 467 -1.38 -1.09 -19.34
C ASP A 467 -1.67 0.13 -18.45
N ALA A 468 -1.47 1.32 -19.01
CA ALA A 468 -1.61 2.57 -18.27
C ALA A 468 -3.07 3.06 -18.15
N VAL A 469 -3.95 2.66 -19.07
CA VAL A 469 -5.36 3.10 -19.12
C VAL A 469 -6.17 2.35 -18.06
N TYR A 470 -6.04 1.03 -18.03
CA TYR A 470 -6.71 0.13 -17.11
C TYR A 470 -5.86 -0.25 -15.89
N ARG A 471 -4.73 0.45 -15.70
CA ARG A 471 -3.89 0.38 -14.48
C ARG A 471 -3.41 -1.03 -14.13
N ILE A 472 -3.07 -1.82 -15.16
CA ILE A 472 -2.45 -3.13 -15.00
C ILE A 472 -0.95 -2.92 -14.90
N SER A 473 -0.36 -3.35 -13.79
CA SER A 473 1.08 -3.18 -13.54
C SER A 473 1.71 -4.49 -13.09
N GLN A 474 2.95 -4.72 -13.46
CA GLN A 474 3.75 -5.85 -13.03
C GLN A 474 4.69 -5.43 -11.91
N ARG A 475 4.84 -6.27 -10.88
CA ARG A 475 5.82 -6.06 -9.80
C ARG A 475 7.21 -5.94 -10.42
N LYS A 476 7.90 -4.83 -10.15
CA LYS A 476 9.33 -4.71 -10.45
C LYS A 476 10.10 -5.49 -9.41
N ASN A 477 11.19 -6.10 -9.84
CA ASN A 477 12.26 -6.50 -8.94
C ASN A 477 13.00 -5.21 -8.52
N THR A 478 12.36 -4.40 -7.68
CA THR A 478 13.12 -3.59 -6.73
C THR A 478 13.83 -4.58 -5.84
N GLY A 479 15.11 -4.39 -5.54
CA GLY A 479 15.83 -5.14 -4.52
C GLY A 479 15.19 -4.94 -3.14
N VAL A 480 14.02 -5.53 -2.99
CA VAL A 480 13.27 -5.93 -1.82
C VAL A 480 12.55 -7.17 -2.31
N ASP A 481 13.33 -8.22 -2.55
CA ASP A 481 12.80 -9.55 -2.34
C ASP A 481 12.56 -9.67 -0.85
N ALA A 482 11.31 -9.49 -0.45
CA ALA A 482 10.82 -10.01 0.81
C ALA A 482 10.34 -11.47 0.65
N SER A 483 10.90 -12.20 -0.31
CA SER A 483 11.28 -13.60 -0.11
C SER A 483 12.71 -13.77 0.43
N ALA A 484 13.38 -12.67 0.79
CA ALA A 484 14.50 -12.61 1.73
C ALA A 484 14.17 -11.70 2.94
N ALA A 485 12.93 -11.74 3.43
CA ALA A 485 12.58 -11.24 4.76
C ALA A 485 11.96 -12.31 5.68
N LEU A 486 12.15 -13.61 5.35
CA LEU A 486 11.94 -14.74 6.27
C LEU A 486 12.78 -15.98 5.88
N ASN A 487 13.96 -15.74 5.29
CA ASN A 487 15.12 -16.61 5.05
C ASN A 487 15.91 -15.86 3.96
N GLN A 488 17.07 -15.24 4.13
CA GLN A 488 18.20 -15.44 5.03
C GLN A 488 18.60 -14.03 5.52
N GLU A 489 19.07 -13.82 6.75
CA GLU A 489 20.36 -14.30 7.21
C GLU A 489 20.40 -14.43 8.73
N VAL A 490 21.08 -15.48 9.21
CA VAL A 490 22.03 -15.34 10.32
C VAL A 490 23.15 -14.49 9.71
N ASP A 491 23.11 -13.18 9.91
CA ASP A 491 23.75 -12.53 11.04
C ASP A 491 25.27 -12.64 10.91
N ARG A 492 25.92 -11.49 10.66
CA ARG A 492 26.93 -10.90 11.57
C ARG A 492 27.66 -9.74 10.88
N THR A 493 27.58 -8.51 11.38
CA THR A 493 28.37 -7.94 12.49
C THR A 493 29.87 -8.26 12.37
N ALA A 494 30.84 -7.38 12.57
CA ALA A 494 30.91 -5.98 12.96
C ALA A 494 32.41 -5.63 13.06
N ALA A 495 32.67 -4.35 13.37
CA ALA A 495 33.78 -3.82 14.17
C ALA A 495 34.92 -3.14 13.39
N GLY A 496 35.23 -1.87 13.69
CA GLY A 496 34.57 -1.01 14.66
C GLY A 496 35.25 0.33 14.91
N ALA A 497 34.61 1.13 15.77
CA ALA A 497 35.27 1.99 16.72
C ALA A 497 34.35 2.23 17.92
N GLN A 498 34.86 1.84 19.09
CA GLN A 498 34.63 2.27 20.47
C GLN A 498 33.35 3.04 20.85
N ILE A 499 32.73 2.65 21.97
CA ILE A 499 32.38 3.55 23.12
C ILE A 499 32.01 2.71 24.36
N ARG A 500 32.37 3.24 25.53
CA ARG A 500 32.06 2.81 26.91
C ARG A 500 31.12 3.87 27.53
N PRO A 501 30.49 3.63 28.70
CA PRO A 501 29.19 2.98 28.92
C PRO A 501 28.09 3.97 29.39
N VAL A 502 26.81 3.70 29.08
CA VAL A 502 25.66 4.20 29.86
C VAL A 502 24.56 3.12 29.92
N THR A 503 24.13 2.82 31.14
CA THR A 503 22.98 2.01 31.60
C THR A 503 21.65 2.61 31.08
N THR A 504 20.60 1.90 30.65
CA THR A 504 19.66 1.01 31.37
C THR A 504 18.55 0.49 30.40
N ASN A 505 17.96 -0.68 30.69
CA ASN A 505 16.71 -1.28 30.17
C ASN A 505 15.60 -0.35 29.61
N THR A 506 14.86 -0.76 28.56
CA THR A 506 13.51 -1.42 28.62
C THR A 506 12.85 -1.71 27.25
N ALA A 507 12.33 -2.95 27.07
CA ALA A 507 11.05 -3.38 26.43
C ALA A 507 10.68 -3.04 24.94
N PRO A 508 9.87 -3.89 24.27
CA PRO A 508 9.30 -3.61 22.94
C PRO A 508 8.25 -2.49 23.02
N GLY A 509 8.72 -1.25 22.94
CA GLY A 509 7.93 -0.02 22.87
C GLY A 509 8.52 1.05 21.94
N GLU A 510 9.53 0.71 21.14
CA GLU A 510 10.35 1.72 20.44
C GLU A 510 9.77 2.25 19.12
N ASP A 511 8.74 1.62 18.54
CA ASP A 511 8.06 2.19 17.35
C ASP A 511 7.18 3.40 17.75
N LEU A 512 6.60 3.38 18.96
CA LEU A 512 5.83 4.53 19.48
C LEU A 512 6.75 5.69 19.91
N MET A 513 7.96 5.39 20.40
CA MET A 513 8.93 6.41 20.83
C MET A 513 9.55 7.13 19.62
N GLN A 514 9.83 6.41 18.52
CA GLN A 514 10.25 7.03 17.26
C GLN A 514 9.12 7.82 16.59
N ILE A 515 7.88 7.31 16.61
CA ILE A 515 6.71 8.05 16.11
C ILE A 515 6.40 9.26 16.98
N MET A 516 6.48 9.15 18.31
CA MET A 516 6.33 10.26 19.25
C MET A 516 7.46 11.28 19.09
N GLN A 517 8.71 10.85 18.94
CA GLN A 517 9.82 11.75 18.62
C GLN A 517 9.58 12.46 17.29
N ARG A 518 9.09 11.78 16.25
CA ARG A 518 8.73 12.39 14.97
C ARG A 518 7.63 13.44 15.12
N ILE A 519 6.55 13.12 15.84
CA ILE A 519 5.43 14.03 16.09
C ILE A 519 5.87 15.21 16.96
N VAL A 520 6.66 14.97 18.01
CA VAL A 520 7.18 16.03 18.89
C VAL A 520 8.20 16.90 18.16
N LEU A 521 9.02 16.33 17.29
CA LEU A 521 9.95 17.09 16.44
C LEU A 521 9.19 17.89 15.37
N ASP A 522 8.13 17.36 14.77
CA ASP A 522 7.35 18.10 13.78
C ASP A 522 6.49 19.21 14.43
N GLU A 523 5.99 19.00 15.65
CA GLU A 523 5.03 19.90 16.32
C GLU A 523 5.67 20.87 17.33
N PHE A 524 6.79 20.51 17.97
CA PHE A 524 7.46 21.31 19.01
C PHE A 524 8.93 21.64 18.72
N ALA A 525 9.55 21.15 17.63
CA ALA A 525 10.90 21.59 17.30
C ALA A 525 10.92 23.05 16.83
N PRO A 526 11.97 23.81 17.20
CA PRO A 526 12.16 25.16 16.70
C PRO A 526 12.21 25.17 15.18
N LYS A 527 11.58 26.17 14.59
CA LYS A 527 11.57 26.36 13.14
C LYS A 527 13.01 26.56 12.65
N SER A 528 13.50 25.61 11.86
CA SER A 528 14.90 25.54 11.45
C SER A 528 15.06 25.59 9.93
N VAL A 529 16.17 26.18 9.49
CA VAL A 529 16.58 26.27 8.09
C VAL A 529 18.06 25.94 7.98
N ILE A 530 18.39 25.01 7.10
CA ILE A 530 19.77 24.66 6.75
C ILE A 530 20.17 25.48 5.54
N ILE A 531 21.27 26.21 5.67
CA ILE A 531 21.82 27.05 4.62
C ILE A 531 23.26 26.66 4.30
N SER A 532 23.65 26.87 3.05
CA SER A 532 25.06 26.86 2.67
C SER A 532 25.77 28.10 3.23
N GLU A 533 27.11 28.14 3.12
CA GLU A 533 27.92 29.29 3.52
C GLU A 533 27.45 30.58 2.83
N ASP A 534 27.07 30.56 1.55
CA ASP A 534 26.56 31.73 0.82
C ASP A 534 25.14 32.18 1.24
N GLY A 535 24.53 31.48 2.21
CA GLY A 535 23.17 31.74 2.68
C GLY A 535 22.08 31.21 1.73
N LYS A 536 22.41 30.27 0.83
CA LYS A 536 21.41 29.58 0.00
C LYS A 536 20.68 28.55 0.85
N VAL A 537 19.35 28.48 0.73
CA VAL A 537 18.56 27.52 1.51
C VAL A 537 18.67 26.13 0.88
N VAL A 538 19.17 25.17 1.65
CA VAL A 538 19.33 23.75 1.25
C VAL A 538 18.14 22.93 1.71
N CYS A 539 17.68 23.15 2.94
CA CYS A 539 16.53 22.48 3.52
C CYS A 539 15.83 23.42 4.52
N ALA A 540 14.49 23.39 4.57
CA ALA A 540 13.71 24.22 5.49
C ALA A 540 12.60 23.40 6.15
N SER A 541 12.36 23.67 7.44
CA SER A 541 11.26 23.08 8.20
C SER A 541 9.88 23.54 7.67
N ALA A 542 8.82 22.79 7.99
CA ALA A 542 7.45 23.18 7.64
C ALA A 542 7.03 24.50 8.32
N ASP A 543 6.22 25.32 7.64
CA ASP A 543 5.68 26.62 8.09
C ASP A 543 6.69 27.76 8.33
N MET A 544 7.61 28.00 7.38
CA MET A 544 8.55 29.14 7.44
C MET A 544 7.95 30.52 7.08
N HIS A 545 6.67 30.59 6.66
CA HIS A 545 6.02 31.81 6.17
C HIS A 545 6.00 32.98 7.19
N LYS A 546 6.13 32.65 8.48
CA LYS A 546 6.23 33.61 9.60
C LYS A 546 7.53 34.41 9.57
N TYR A 547 8.64 33.80 9.15
CA TYR A 547 9.98 34.40 9.18
C TYR A 547 10.55 34.69 7.78
N LEU A 548 10.23 33.83 6.81
CA LEU A 548 10.68 33.90 5.42
C LEU A 548 9.49 34.11 4.47
N THR A 549 9.69 34.94 3.46
CA THR A 549 8.72 35.26 2.41
C THR A 549 9.37 35.07 1.05
N VAL A 550 8.61 34.53 0.09
CA VAL A 550 9.01 34.53 -1.32
C VAL A 550 8.72 35.93 -1.86
N GLY A 551 9.77 36.69 -2.17
CA GLY A 551 9.61 38.05 -2.70
C GLY A 551 8.89 38.06 -4.05
N THR A 552 8.11 39.11 -4.32
CA THR A 552 7.53 39.35 -5.65
C THR A 552 8.62 39.91 -6.58
N GLY A 553 9.11 39.11 -7.52
CA GLY A 553 10.20 39.43 -8.44
C GLY A 553 10.99 38.18 -8.86
N ASN A 554 12.15 38.34 -9.51
CA ASN A 554 13.02 37.22 -9.87
C ASN A 554 13.41 36.42 -8.61
N PHE A 555 13.06 35.14 -8.59
CA PHE A 555 13.28 34.24 -7.46
C PHE A 555 14.77 34.07 -7.20
N GLN A 556 15.23 34.38 -5.99
CA GLN A 556 16.61 34.15 -5.55
C GLN A 556 16.58 33.39 -4.23
N ASN A 557 17.16 32.18 -4.24
CA ASN A 557 17.22 31.28 -3.10
C ASN A 557 18.30 31.75 -2.10
N ASN A 558 18.02 32.82 -1.33
CA ASN A 558 18.93 33.34 -0.29
C ASN A 558 18.15 33.73 0.97
N ILE A 559 18.55 33.20 2.13
CA ILE A 559 17.82 33.33 3.40
C ILE A 559 17.69 34.79 3.86
N ILE A 560 18.67 35.66 3.60
CA ILE A 560 18.62 37.07 4.01
C ILE A 560 17.62 37.86 3.16
N ARG A 561 17.55 37.56 1.85
CA ARG A 561 16.58 38.21 0.94
C ARG A 561 15.16 37.71 1.20
N MET A 562 15.04 36.42 1.53
CA MET A 562 13.79 35.78 1.90
C MET A 562 13.31 36.21 3.30
N ALA A 563 14.19 36.63 4.21
CA ALA A 563 13.79 37.10 5.54
C ALA A 563 12.95 38.38 5.50
N ARG A 564 11.95 38.47 6.39
CA ARG A 564 11.13 39.67 6.58
C ARG A 564 11.97 40.89 7.00
N PRO A 565 11.58 42.14 6.66
CA PRO A 565 12.41 43.34 6.83
C PRO A 565 13.04 43.51 8.22
N GLY A 566 12.31 43.20 9.31
CA GLY A 566 12.82 43.31 10.69
C GLY A 566 13.86 42.27 11.10
N LEU A 567 14.01 41.17 10.36
CA LEU A 567 15.00 40.12 10.64
C LEU A 567 16.27 40.24 9.80
N ARG A 568 16.27 41.01 8.71
CA ARG A 568 17.36 40.99 7.71
C ARG A 568 18.70 41.43 8.29
N ILE A 569 18.69 42.48 9.10
CA ILE A 569 19.91 43.07 9.67
C ILE A 569 20.50 42.11 10.72
N GLY A 570 19.66 41.63 11.64
CA GLY A 570 20.08 40.69 12.67
C GLY A 570 20.54 39.34 12.14
N LEU A 571 19.82 38.78 11.15
CA LEU A 571 20.21 37.52 10.51
C LEU A 571 21.54 37.65 9.76
N ARG A 572 21.79 38.79 9.11
CA ARG A 572 23.07 39.05 8.44
C ARG A 572 24.22 39.15 9.46
N ALA A 573 24.02 39.87 10.56
CA ALA A 573 25.01 40.00 11.63
C ALA A 573 25.32 38.64 12.27
N ALA A 574 24.28 37.87 12.65
CA ALA A 574 24.42 36.56 13.27
C ALA A 574 25.11 35.53 12.36
N LEU A 575 24.83 35.57 11.05
CA LEU A 575 25.48 34.69 10.07
C LEU A 575 26.96 35.04 9.88
N GLN A 576 27.29 36.33 9.77
CA GLN A 576 28.66 36.78 9.62
C GLN A 576 29.51 36.44 10.85
N GLU A 577 28.97 36.66 12.05
CA GLU A 577 29.64 36.32 13.31
C GLU A 577 29.79 34.79 13.47
N ALA A 578 28.80 34.00 13.09
CA ALA A 578 28.88 32.54 13.13
C ALA A 578 29.92 31.97 12.15
N LYS A 579 30.11 32.62 11.00
CA LYS A 579 31.18 32.30 10.04
C LYS A 579 32.56 32.60 10.62
N GLU A 580 32.74 33.78 11.19
CA GLU A 580 34.03 34.24 11.70
C GLU A 580 34.48 33.46 12.95
N VAL A 581 33.56 33.19 13.88
CA VAL A 581 33.90 32.57 15.16
C VAL A 581 33.71 31.05 15.16
N ARG A 582 33.06 30.48 14.12
CA ARG A 582 32.77 29.04 13.95
C ARG A 582 32.18 28.38 15.19
N ARG A 583 31.32 29.10 15.90
CA ARG A 583 30.59 28.62 17.08
C ARG A 583 29.14 29.04 16.99
N ARG A 584 28.29 28.47 17.85
CA ARG A 584 26.90 28.88 17.99
C ARG A 584 26.84 30.38 18.37
N VAL A 585 26.12 31.17 17.57
CA VAL A 585 25.82 32.59 17.81
C VAL A 585 24.32 32.75 18.04
N VAL A 586 23.95 33.54 19.04
CA VAL A 586 22.56 33.82 19.40
C VAL A 586 22.35 35.34 19.40
N HIS A 587 21.34 35.82 18.69
CA HIS A 587 20.87 37.20 18.71
C HIS A 587 19.41 37.21 19.17
N ASP A 588 19.12 37.95 20.24
CA ASP A 588 17.85 37.94 20.99
C ASP A 588 17.02 39.23 20.85
N ASP A 589 17.56 40.27 20.22
CA ASP A 589 16.93 41.60 20.08
C ASP A 589 16.30 41.88 18.70
N LEU A 590 15.72 40.86 18.05
CA LEU A 590 15.07 41.05 16.75
C LEU A 590 13.55 41.08 16.89
N SER A 591 12.89 41.90 16.07
CA SER A 591 11.43 42.01 16.07
C SER A 591 10.85 41.98 14.66
N VAL A 592 9.68 41.34 14.53
CA VAL A 592 8.99 41.14 13.26
C VAL A 592 7.54 41.59 13.39
N SER A 593 7.11 42.41 12.44
CA SER A 593 5.70 42.75 12.31
C SER A 593 4.95 41.63 11.58
N ILE A 594 4.01 41.01 12.28
CA ILE A 594 3.14 39.95 11.77
C ILE A 594 1.70 40.40 12.02
N GLU A 595 0.93 40.61 10.95
CA GLU A 595 -0.49 40.98 11.02
C GLU A 595 -0.78 42.19 11.94
N GLY A 596 0.13 43.17 11.99
CA GLY A 596 -0.02 44.38 12.81
C GLY A 596 0.40 44.24 14.28
N LYS A 597 0.98 43.10 14.69
CA LYS A 597 1.56 42.87 16.02
C LYS A 597 3.08 42.69 15.91
N LEU A 598 3.81 43.16 16.93
CA LEU A 598 5.26 43.07 16.99
C LEU A 598 5.66 41.81 17.76
N GLN A 599 6.29 40.86 17.10
CA GLN A 599 6.80 39.62 17.70
C GLN A 599 8.31 39.74 17.88
N ARG A 600 8.82 39.57 19.12
CA ARG A 600 10.27 39.41 19.32
C ARG A 600 10.69 37.99 18.94
N VAL A 601 11.80 37.89 18.23
CA VAL A 601 12.33 36.65 17.65
C VAL A 601 13.81 36.55 18.00
N MET A 602 14.19 35.46 18.64
CA MET A 602 15.58 35.08 18.84
C MET A 602 16.03 34.22 17.65
N ILE A 603 17.16 34.57 17.07
CA ILE A 603 17.81 33.80 16.01
C ILE A 603 19.06 33.13 16.59
N THR A 604 19.18 31.82 16.39
CA THR A 604 20.41 31.08 16.68
C THR A 604 20.99 30.57 15.37
N VAL A 605 22.26 30.89 15.08
CA VAL A 605 23.01 30.33 13.95
C VAL A 605 24.05 29.37 14.50
N GLN A 606 24.02 28.12 14.05
CA GLN A 606 24.92 27.07 14.50
C GLN A 606 25.61 26.39 13.30
N PRO A 607 26.95 26.39 13.24
CA PRO A 607 27.67 25.61 12.24
C PRO A 607 27.51 24.10 12.50
N MET A 608 27.31 23.31 11.44
CA MET A 608 27.12 21.85 11.54
C MET A 608 28.45 21.10 11.31
N PRO A 609 28.81 20.10 12.16
CA PRO A 609 30.00 19.28 11.93
C PRO A 609 29.81 18.26 10.79
N ARG A 610 30.86 18.10 9.97
CA ARG A 610 30.92 17.35 8.69
C ARG A 610 30.22 15.98 8.68
N VAL A 611 29.40 15.75 7.65
CA VAL A 611 29.15 14.43 7.05
C VAL A 611 29.37 14.59 5.54
N GLY A 612 30.47 14.04 5.01
CA GLY A 612 30.69 13.76 3.57
C GLY A 612 30.50 14.90 2.55
N GLU A 613 31.59 15.64 2.31
CA GLU A 613 31.94 16.51 1.15
C GLU A 613 31.18 17.82 0.78
N SER A 614 32.05 18.81 0.50
CA SER A 614 32.01 20.12 -0.21
C SER A 614 31.28 21.39 0.25
N ASP A 615 30.25 21.42 1.10
CA ASP A 615 29.67 22.71 1.55
C ASP A 615 29.63 22.89 3.08
N GLU A 616 30.17 24.02 3.61
CA GLU A 616 30.03 24.38 5.03
C GLU A 616 28.57 24.77 5.33
N LEU A 617 27.83 23.87 5.98
CA LEU A 617 26.42 24.07 6.31
C LEU A 617 26.23 24.76 7.67
N PHE A 618 25.32 25.73 7.69
CA PHE A 618 24.86 26.41 8.89
C PHE A 618 23.38 26.08 9.13
N MET A 619 23.03 25.80 10.38
CA MET A 619 21.64 25.67 10.82
C MET A 619 21.20 26.96 11.49
N VAL A 620 20.13 27.57 10.97
CA VAL A 620 19.49 28.75 11.52
C VAL A 620 18.19 28.34 12.21
N LEU A 621 18.06 28.65 13.50
CA LEU A 621 16.88 28.38 14.32
C LEU A 621 16.18 29.70 14.66
N PHE A 622 14.86 29.75 14.44
CA PHE A 622 13.99 30.87 14.82
C PHE A 622 13.17 30.48 16.05
N HIS A 623 13.28 31.29 17.12
CA HIS A 623 12.50 31.12 18.34
C HIS A 623 11.71 32.38 18.62
N ASP A 624 10.42 32.25 18.89
CA ASP A 624 9.61 33.38 19.36
C ASP A 624 9.91 33.65 20.84
N ALA A 625 10.33 34.87 21.16
CA ALA A 625 10.54 35.32 22.53
C ALA A 625 9.31 36.11 23.00
N GLY A 626 8.42 35.45 23.76
CA GLY A 626 7.24 36.07 24.36
C GLY A 626 6.01 36.17 23.44
N LEU A 627 4.91 36.71 23.98
CA LEU A 627 3.65 36.90 23.24
C LEU A 627 3.73 38.13 22.32
N PRO A 628 3.10 38.11 21.13
CA PRO A 628 3.10 39.25 20.22
C PRO A 628 2.37 40.47 20.82
N LEU A 629 3.08 41.58 20.96
CA LEU A 629 2.58 42.82 21.55
C LEU A 629 1.82 43.65 20.50
N ALA A 630 0.71 44.29 20.91
CA ALA A 630 0.05 45.27 20.07
C ALA A 630 0.95 46.51 19.91
N ALA A 631 0.99 47.11 18.71
CA ALA A 631 1.83 48.27 18.41
C ALA A 631 1.63 49.46 19.40
N SER A 632 0.48 49.53 20.09
CA SER A 632 0.18 50.53 21.11
C SER A 632 0.83 50.28 22.49
N GLU A 633 1.27 49.06 22.78
CA GLU A 633 1.92 48.70 24.05
C GLU A 633 3.45 48.79 23.94
N ALA A 634 4.03 48.46 22.78
CA ALA A 634 5.46 48.62 22.51
C ALA A 634 5.94 50.09 22.52
N ALA A 635 5.04 51.04 22.25
CA ALA A 635 5.31 52.47 22.34
C ALA A 635 5.35 53.00 23.79
N ARG A 636 4.80 52.26 24.77
CA ARG A 636 4.86 52.64 26.20
C ARG A 636 6.20 52.27 26.82
N ASP A 637 6.81 51.15 26.41
CA ASP A 637 8.16 50.76 26.87
C ASP A 637 9.28 51.63 26.25
N ALA A 638 9.05 52.20 25.06
CA ALA A 638 10.01 53.11 24.42
C ALA A 638 9.96 54.56 24.99
N ALA A 639 8.87 54.93 25.67
CA ALA A 639 8.66 56.28 26.21
C ALA A 639 9.41 56.56 27.52
N ASP A 640 9.98 55.54 28.18
CA ASP A 640 10.80 55.72 29.38
C ASP A 640 12.26 56.08 29.08
N HIS A 641 12.69 56.10 27.81
CA HIS A 641 14.11 56.19 27.47
C HIS A 641 14.62 57.41 26.67
N GLU A 642 13.78 58.31 26.16
CA GLU A 642 14.28 59.47 25.41
C GLU A 642 13.65 60.81 25.82
N SER A 643 14.17 61.36 26.91
CA SER A 643 14.13 62.80 27.19
C SER A 643 15.33 63.48 26.52
N GLY A 644 15.10 64.39 25.57
CA GLY A 644 16.20 65.18 24.98
C GLY A 644 15.86 66.16 23.84
N SER A 645 15.16 67.26 24.17
CA SER A 645 15.22 68.61 23.54
C SER A 645 15.04 68.78 22.02
N HIS A 646 13.87 69.23 21.54
CA HIS A 646 13.43 70.63 21.31
C HIS A 646 14.11 71.34 20.11
N ASP A 647 13.46 71.58 18.96
CA ASP A 647 12.34 72.48 18.62
C ASP A 647 12.79 73.90 18.17
N ARG A 648 12.35 74.27 16.95
CA ARG A 648 12.02 75.61 16.40
C ARG A 648 12.97 76.51 15.57
N HIS A 649 12.46 76.74 14.34
CA HIS A 649 12.34 77.97 13.53
C HIS A 649 13.61 78.56 12.86
N VAL A 650 13.78 78.47 11.53
CA VAL A 650 13.02 79.08 10.39
C VAL A 650 13.05 80.61 10.41
N ALA A 651 13.91 81.21 9.56
CA ALA A 651 13.57 82.27 8.59
C ALA A 651 14.81 83.10 8.13
N GLY A 652 15.83 82.45 7.55
CA GLY A 652 16.78 83.08 6.59
C GLY A 652 16.39 82.78 5.13
N SER A 653 15.08 82.59 4.93
CA SER A 653 14.46 81.79 3.89
C SER A 653 14.20 82.60 2.62
N ALA A 654 15.15 82.61 1.70
CA ALA A 654 14.89 82.59 0.25
C ALA A 654 16.22 82.42 -0.49
N ASP A 655 17.23 83.22 -0.15
CA ASP A 655 18.53 83.20 -0.84
C ASP A 655 19.41 82.02 -0.42
N SER A 656 19.24 81.51 0.82
CA SER A 656 19.92 80.26 1.22
C SER A 656 19.29 79.01 0.58
N ILE A 657 18.03 79.07 0.17
CA ILE A 657 17.30 77.94 -0.43
C ILE A 657 17.72 77.77 -1.89
N ILE A 658 17.87 78.87 -2.62
CA ILE A 658 18.35 78.83 -4.01
C ILE A 658 19.79 78.31 -4.06
N ALA A 659 20.68 78.83 -3.21
CA ALA A 659 22.06 78.37 -3.12
C ALA A 659 22.19 76.91 -2.61
N HIS A 660 21.16 76.39 -1.91
CA HIS A 660 21.13 75.00 -1.43
C HIS A 660 20.62 74.05 -2.52
N LEU A 661 19.56 74.44 -3.25
CA LEU A 661 19.02 73.68 -4.39
C LEU A 661 20.04 73.54 -5.52
N GLU A 662 20.84 74.56 -5.82
CA GLU A 662 21.90 74.47 -6.83
C GLU A 662 23.02 73.49 -6.42
N ARG A 663 23.34 73.43 -5.12
CA ARG A 663 24.31 72.45 -4.57
C ARG A 663 23.74 71.03 -4.56
N GLU A 664 22.45 70.88 -4.30
CA GLU A 664 21.74 69.59 -4.34
C GLU A 664 21.65 69.05 -5.79
N LEU A 665 21.39 69.93 -6.76
CA LEU A 665 21.33 69.57 -8.17
C LEU A 665 22.71 69.18 -8.72
N ALA A 666 23.77 69.84 -8.25
CA ALA A 666 25.14 69.45 -8.57
C ALA A 666 25.53 68.10 -7.94
N SER A 667 25.14 67.85 -6.68
CA SER A 667 25.38 66.58 -5.99
C SER A 667 24.64 65.43 -6.68
N THR A 668 23.34 65.58 -6.95
CA THR A 668 22.52 64.53 -7.57
C THR A 668 22.98 64.14 -8.97
N ARG A 669 23.51 65.10 -9.75
CA ARG A 669 24.15 64.78 -11.04
C ARG A 669 25.43 63.96 -10.86
N SER A 670 26.29 64.36 -9.92
CA SER A 670 27.50 63.60 -9.60
C SER A 670 27.18 62.20 -9.07
N ASP A 671 26.12 62.06 -8.26
CA ASP A 671 25.66 60.79 -7.72
C ASP A 671 25.07 59.89 -8.82
N LEU A 672 24.39 60.48 -9.80
CA LEU A 672 23.86 59.76 -10.96
C LEU A 672 24.98 59.24 -11.86
N GLU A 673 25.98 60.07 -12.17
CA GLU A 673 27.15 59.65 -12.96
C GLU A 673 27.92 58.54 -12.25
N LYS A 674 28.12 58.65 -10.93
CA LYS A 674 28.74 57.60 -10.12
C LYS A 674 27.90 56.32 -10.12
N SER A 675 26.58 56.43 -10.01
CA SER A 675 25.67 55.28 -10.05
C SER A 675 25.69 54.57 -11.40
N ILE A 676 25.81 55.30 -12.51
CA ILE A 676 25.93 54.71 -13.85
C ILE A 676 27.24 53.92 -13.96
N GLN A 677 28.36 54.50 -13.51
CA GLN A 677 29.65 53.82 -13.50
C GLN A 677 29.64 52.57 -12.61
N GLU A 678 29.01 52.64 -11.44
CA GLU A 678 28.81 51.49 -10.55
C GLU A 678 27.91 50.42 -11.21
N PHE A 679 26.89 50.83 -11.97
CA PHE A 679 26.04 49.90 -12.72
C PHE A 679 26.78 49.19 -13.84
N GLU A 680 27.62 49.89 -14.60
CA GLU A 680 28.42 49.30 -15.67
C GLU A 680 29.43 48.31 -15.09
N SER A 681 30.12 48.68 -14.00
CA SER A 681 31.03 47.78 -13.29
C SER A 681 30.31 46.55 -12.73
N ALA A 682 29.13 46.72 -12.13
CA ALA A 682 28.34 45.60 -11.62
C ALA A 682 27.86 44.68 -12.74
N ASN A 683 27.62 45.21 -13.94
CA ASN A 683 27.18 44.41 -15.08
C ASN A 683 28.34 43.61 -15.69
N GLU A 684 29.55 44.16 -15.74
CA GLU A 684 30.75 43.41 -16.11
C GLU A 684 31.08 42.32 -15.09
N GLU A 685 30.99 42.63 -13.79
CA GLU A 685 31.20 41.65 -12.72
C GLU A 685 30.13 40.55 -12.75
N LEU A 686 28.85 40.91 -13.01
CA LEU A 686 27.79 39.93 -13.21
C LEU A 686 28.04 39.04 -14.42
N LYS A 687 28.55 39.60 -15.53
CA LYS A 687 28.87 38.82 -16.72
C LYS A 687 30.02 37.85 -16.45
N SER A 688 31.08 38.31 -15.78
CA SER A 688 32.21 37.48 -15.35
C SER A 688 31.77 36.37 -14.39
N SER A 689 30.93 36.71 -13.40
CA SER A 689 30.37 35.73 -12.46
C SER A 689 29.48 34.69 -13.16
N ASN A 690 28.79 35.09 -14.23
CA ASN A 690 27.99 34.15 -15.03
C ASN A 690 28.87 33.18 -15.82
N GLU A 691 29.99 33.67 -16.38
CA GLU A 691 30.98 32.81 -17.07
C GLU A 691 31.64 31.83 -16.08
N GLU A 692 31.98 32.26 -14.86
CA GLU A 692 32.47 31.38 -13.80
C GLU A 692 31.42 30.36 -13.33
N LEU A 693 30.14 30.75 -13.22
CA LEU A 693 29.06 29.84 -12.87
C LEU A 693 28.80 28.77 -13.94
N LEU A 694 29.02 29.09 -15.21
CA LEU A 694 28.95 28.12 -16.30
C LEU A 694 30.11 27.13 -16.20
N SER A 695 31.32 27.62 -15.95
CA SER A 695 32.50 26.75 -15.75
C SER A 695 32.34 25.83 -14.53
N LEU A 696 31.83 26.35 -13.40
CA LEU A 696 31.56 25.56 -12.20
C LEU A 696 30.47 24.51 -12.41
N ASN A 697 29.47 24.80 -13.25
CA ASN A 697 28.48 23.79 -13.62
C ASN A 697 29.10 22.66 -14.43
N GLU A 698 29.98 22.96 -15.38
CA GLU A 698 30.69 21.92 -16.15
C GLU A 698 31.57 21.06 -15.24
N GLU A 699 32.27 21.67 -14.28
CA GLU A 699 33.10 20.94 -13.31
C GLU A 699 32.26 20.08 -12.35
N MET A 700 31.12 20.58 -11.86
CA MET A 700 30.16 19.78 -11.08
C MET A 700 29.58 18.61 -11.87
N GLN A 701 29.30 18.82 -13.16
CA GLN A 701 28.76 17.76 -13.99
C GLN A 701 29.80 16.65 -14.20
N SER A 702 31.07 17.01 -14.41
CA SER A 702 32.18 16.05 -14.45
C SER A 702 32.39 15.31 -13.12
N ALA A 703 32.30 16.00 -11.98
CA ALA A 703 32.44 15.36 -10.66
C ALA A 703 31.29 14.40 -10.36
N ASN A 704 30.08 14.72 -10.80
CA ASN A 704 28.93 13.83 -10.67
C ASN A 704 29.11 12.55 -11.50
N GLU A 705 29.65 12.67 -12.72
CA GLU A 705 29.96 11.50 -13.56
C GLU A 705 31.00 10.60 -12.89
N GLU A 706 32.06 11.18 -12.29
CA GLU A 706 33.07 10.41 -11.56
C GLU A 706 32.49 9.70 -10.31
N LEU A 707 31.63 10.37 -9.54
CA LEU A 707 30.96 9.76 -8.38
C LEU A 707 30.01 8.62 -8.76
N GLU A 708 29.30 8.75 -9.89
CA GLU A 708 28.41 7.71 -10.37
C GLU A 708 29.20 6.45 -10.75
N THR A 709 30.35 6.61 -11.42
CA THR A 709 31.23 5.47 -11.75
C THR A 709 31.83 4.80 -10.50
N SER A 710 32.32 5.58 -9.52
CA SER A 710 32.84 5.02 -8.26
C SER A 710 31.77 4.24 -7.49
N ARG A 711 30.53 4.73 -7.51
CA ARG A 711 29.40 4.04 -6.90
C ARG A 711 29.11 2.70 -7.58
N GLU A 712 29.18 2.63 -8.90
CA GLU A 712 29.00 1.38 -9.65
C GLU A 712 30.07 0.34 -9.29
N GLU A 713 31.33 0.76 -9.15
CA GLU A 713 32.43 -0.13 -8.74
C GLU A 713 32.24 -0.70 -7.32
N ILE A 714 31.87 0.15 -6.36
CA ILE A 714 31.61 -0.29 -4.98
C ILE A 714 30.44 -1.28 -4.94
N GLN A 715 29.37 -1.03 -5.70
CA GLN A 715 28.24 -1.94 -5.76
C GLN A 715 28.63 -3.29 -6.37
N ALA A 716 29.49 -3.31 -7.39
CA ALA A 716 29.98 -4.54 -7.99
C ALA A 716 30.79 -5.39 -6.99
N VAL A 717 31.67 -4.76 -6.20
CA VAL A 717 32.45 -5.45 -5.16
C VAL A 717 31.55 -6.00 -4.05
N ALA A 718 30.53 -5.25 -3.63
CA ALA A 718 29.58 -5.70 -2.62
C ALA A 718 28.79 -6.94 -3.06
N ASN A 719 28.27 -6.92 -4.29
CA ASN A 719 27.51 -8.05 -4.84
C ASN A 719 28.38 -9.33 -4.97
N ALA A 720 29.66 -9.19 -5.32
CA ALA A 720 30.58 -10.33 -5.40
C ALA A 720 30.82 -10.97 -4.02
N LEU A 721 30.84 -10.17 -2.94
CA LEU A 721 31.01 -10.66 -1.57
C LEU A 721 29.76 -11.39 -1.06
N GLU A 722 28.56 -10.85 -1.30
CA GLU A 722 27.30 -11.50 -0.92
C GLU A 722 27.15 -12.87 -1.59
N THR A 723 27.53 -12.96 -2.88
CA THR A 723 27.49 -14.23 -3.62
C THR A 723 28.38 -15.30 -2.98
N ALA A 724 29.63 -14.95 -2.65
CA ALA A 724 30.56 -15.87 -2.00
C ALA A 724 30.09 -16.32 -0.60
N HIS A 725 29.38 -15.44 0.13
CA HIS A 725 28.80 -15.77 1.43
C HIS A 725 27.63 -16.76 1.30
N SER A 726 26.73 -16.51 0.36
CA SER A 726 25.59 -17.40 0.05
C SER A 726 26.06 -18.80 -0.36
N ASP A 727 27.10 -18.88 -1.20
CA ASP A 727 27.69 -20.15 -1.62
C ASP A 727 28.23 -20.98 -0.45
N LEU A 728 28.85 -20.33 0.54
CA LEU A 728 29.34 -21.01 1.75
C LEU A 728 28.18 -21.54 2.61
N GLU A 729 27.10 -20.76 2.77
CA GLU A 729 25.92 -21.20 3.53
C GLU A 729 25.21 -22.39 2.84
N ASN A 730 25.12 -22.35 1.51
CA ASN A 730 24.57 -23.42 0.70
C ASN A 730 25.41 -24.71 0.78
N LEU A 731 26.75 -24.58 0.82
CA LEU A 731 27.65 -25.72 1.07
C LEU A 731 27.40 -26.35 2.46
N LEU A 732 27.24 -25.54 3.51
CA LEU A 732 26.96 -26.04 4.85
C LEU A 732 25.58 -26.70 4.99
N ARG A 733 24.57 -26.22 4.24
CA ARG A 733 23.23 -26.84 4.21
C ARG A 733 23.20 -28.13 3.40
N SER A 734 23.88 -28.18 2.25
CA SER A 734 23.87 -29.34 1.34
C SER A 734 24.62 -30.56 1.89
N THR A 735 25.65 -30.36 2.70
CA THR A 735 26.43 -31.47 3.30
C THR A 735 25.67 -32.25 4.38
N GLN A 736 24.54 -31.75 4.89
CA GLN A 736 23.70 -32.36 5.95
C GLN A 736 24.45 -32.78 7.24
N ILE A 737 25.71 -32.38 7.40
CA ILE A 737 26.49 -32.66 8.61
C ILE A 737 25.99 -31.75 9.72
N ALA A 738 25.48 -32.36 10.79
CA ALA A 738 25.09 -31.64 11.99
C ALA A 738 26.35 -31.07 12.66
N THR A 739 26.47 -29.75 12.74
CA THR A 739 27.65 -29.07 13.26
C THR A 739 27.22 -27.97 14.23
N VAL A 740 27.90 -27.87 15.39
CA VAL A 740 27.68 -26.82 16.39
C VAL A 740 29.02 -26.13 16.67
N PHE A 741 29.07 -24.82 16.46
CA PHE A 741 30.22 -23.98 16.76
C PHE A 741 30.04 -23.39 18.16
N LEU A 742 31.04 -23.57 19.01
CA LEU A 742 31.06 -23.11 20.39
C LEU A 742 32.21 -22.13 20.61
N ASP A 743 31.99 -21.12 21.44
CA ASP A 743 33.07 -20.24 21.91
C ASP A 743 33.90 -20.88 23.04
N ASP A 744 34.88 -20.14 23.54
CA ASP A 744 35.76 -20.57 24.65
C ASP A 744 35.01 -20.84 25.97
N GLN A 745 33.75 -20.42 26.08
CA GLN A 745 32.89 -20.62 27.25
C GLN A 745 31.80 -21.67 26.99
N LEU A 746 31.94 -22.45 25.91
CA LEU A 746 31.00 -23.47 25.47
C LEU A 746 29.59 -22.92 25.16
N ARG A 747 29.49 -21.64 24.78
CA ARG A 747 28.25 -21.03 24.29
C ARG A 747 28.12 -21.20 22.79
N ILE A 748 26.89 -21.40 22.34
CA ILE A 748 26.57 -21.63 20.93
C ILE A 748 26.83 -20.36 20.12
N ARG A 749 27.81 -20.36 19.21
CA ARG A 749 28.06 -19.26 18.26
C ARG A 749 27.22 -19.39 17.00
N SER A 750 27.08 -20.60 16.47
CA SER A 750 26.27 -20.93 15.30
C SER A 750 26.13 -22.45 15.21
N PHE A 751 25.16 -22.93 14.44
CA PHE A 751 24.96 -24.37 14.21
C PHE A 751 24.30 -24.61 12.87
N THR A 752 24.47 -25.80 12.30
CA THR A 752 23.77 -26.19 11.07
C THR A 752 22.37 -26.71 11.39
N PRO A 753 21.39 -26.58 10.47
CA PRO A 753 20.02 -27.05 10.69
C PRO A 753 19.94 -28.55 11.07
N ALA A 754 20.87 -29.38 10.59
CA ALA A 754 20.93 -30.79 10.96
C ALA A 754 21.16 -31.01 12.47
N ALA A 755 21.88 -30.11 13.16
CA ALA A 755 22.15 -30.20 14.60
C ALA A 755 20.88 -30.04 15.48
N THR A 756 19.81 -29.46 14.93
CA THR A 756 18.51 -29.33 15.61
C THR A 756 17.90 -30.69 15.95
N HIS A 757 18.13 -31.72 15.12
CA HIS A 757 17.62 -33.07 15.36
C HIS A 757 18.33 -33.79 16.51
N ILE A 758 19.50 -33.29 16.94
CA ILE A 758 20.33 -33.91 17.98
C ILE A 758 20.12 -33.20 19.32
N TYR A 759 20.11 -31.87 19.34
CA TYR A 759 20.00 -31.06 20.57
C TYR A 759 18.69 -30.27 20.69
N GLY A 760 17.79 -30.34 19.71
CA GLY A 760 16.56 -29.54 19.73
C GLY A 760 16.79 -28.03 19.60
N LEU A 761 17.95 -27.62 19.06
CA LEU A 761 18.37 -26.22 19.03
C LEU A 761 17.40 -25.35 18.24
N ILE A 762 17.06 -24.19 18.80
CA ILE A 762 16.33 -23.13 18.10
C ILE A 762 17.23 -21.89 17.94
N PRO A 763 16.94 -20.99 16.97
CA PRO A 763 17.78 -19.81 16.73
C PRO A 763 18.00 -18.92 17.96
N THR A 764 17.06 -18.91 18.90
CA THR A 764 17.17 -18.16 20.17
C THR A 764 18.12 -18.79 21.20
N ASP A 765 18.67 -19.99 20.95
CA ASP A 765 19.67 -20.62 21.81
C ASP A 765 21.11 -20.18 21.48
N ILE A 766 21.32 -19.40 20.42
CA ILE A 766 22.61 -18.77 20.13
C ILE A 766 23.00 -17.87 21.32
N GLY A 767 24.21 -18.06 21.85
CA GLY A 767 24.72 -17.39 23.05
C GLY A 767 24.42 -18.11 24.38
N ARG A 768 23.61 -19.18 24.38
CA ARG A 768 23.39 -20.04 25.56
C ARG A 768 24.48 -21.12 25.69
N PRO A 769 24.86 -21.52 26.92
CA PRO A 769 25.74 -22.66 27.15
C PRO A 769 25.09 -23.97 26.69
N LEU A 770 25.79 -24.76 25.86
CA LEU A 770 25.22 -26.00 25.30
C LEU A 770 24.84 -27.02 26.39
N ALA A 771 25.51 -26.99 27.55
CA ALA A 771 25.22 -27.86 28.69
C ALA A 771 23.83 -27.65 29.33
N GLN A 772 23.16 -26.51 29.08
CA GLN A 772 21.83 -26.24 29.62
C GLN A 772 20.71 -26.84 28.77
N LEU A 773 21.04 -27.36 27.59
CA LEU A 773 20.08 -27.95 26.66
C LEU A 773 20.10 -29.46 26.80
N MET A 774 18.91 -30.06 26.92
CA MET A 774 18.78 -31.51 26.98
C MET A 774 18.90 -32.11 25.58
N PRO A 775 19.91 -32.95 25.31
CA PRO A 775 19.99 -33.64 24.03
C PRO A 775 18.82 -34.62 23.83
N LEU A 776 18.47 -34.84 22.58
CA LEU A 776 17.46 -35.82 22.13
C LEU A 776 18.05 -37.24 21.96
N CYS A 777 19.28 -37.47 22.45
CA CYS A 777 20.00 -38.73 22.38
C CYS A 777 20.27 -39.26 23.79
N ASP A 778 20.41 -40.58 23.92
CA ASP A 778 20.72 -41.21 25.18
C ASP A 778 22.26 -41.32 25.34
N ASP A 779 22.78 -41.13 26.55
CA ASP A 779 24.21 -41.21 26.92
C ASP A 779 25.19 -40.34 26.10
N ILE A 780 24.94 -39.03 25.95
CA ILE A 780 25.94 -38.12 25.36
C ILE A 780 27.08 -37.81 26.36
N PRO A 781 28.36 -38.04 25.99
CA PRO A 781 29.51 -37.68 26.84
C PRO A 781 29.65 -36.16 27.04
N THR A 782 30.15 -35.72 28.20
CA THR A 782 30.46 -34.30 28.47
C THR A 782 31.47 -33.74 27.47
N LEU A 783 31.34 -32.46 27.13
CA LEU A 783 32.29 -31.77 26.24
C LEU A 783 33.65 -31.59 26.94
N PRO A 784 34.78 -31.82 26.24
CA PRO A 784 36.10 -31.50 26.76
C PRO A 784 36.29 -29.99 26.89
N ASP A 785 37.22 -29.56 27.76
CA ASP A 785 37.57 -28.15 27.93
C ASP A 785 38.12 -27.60 26.61
N PRO A 786 37.56 -26.50 26.06
CA PRO A 786 38.00 -25.92 24.80
C PRO A 786 39.48 -25.53 24.81
N GLN A 787 40.11 -25.27 25.97
CA GLN A 787 41.55 -24.97 26.03
C GLN A 787 42.45 -26.19 25.76
N ILE A 788 41.96 -27.41 26.01
CA ILE A 788 42.75 -28.66 25.96
C ILE A 788 42.66 -29.35 24.59
N VAL A 789 41.63 -29.04 23.79
CA VAL A 789 41.42 -29.66 22.47
C VAL A 789 42.41 -29.12 21.43
N ASP A 790 43.41 -29.93 21.05
CA ASP A 790 44.40 -29.59 20.03
C ASP A 790 44.11 -30.30 18.69
N GLN A 791 44.65 -29.79 17.58
CA GLN A 791 44.43 -30.31 16.22
C GLN A 791 44.77 -31.81 16.05
N GLN A 792 45.58 -32.38 16.94
CA GLN A 792 46.03 -33.78 16.87
C GLN A 792 45.17 -34.77 17.67
N THR A 793 44.21 -34.31 18.48
CA THR A 793 43.34 -35.17 19.30
C THR A 793 41.89 -35.03 18.84
N VAL A 794 41.51 -35.79 17.80
CA VAL A 794 40.12 -35.92 17.39
C VAL A 794 39.40 -36.82 18.39
N HIS A 795 38.57 -36.22 19.24
CA HIS A 795 37.69 -36.98 20.14
C HIS A 795 36.47 -37.46 19.36
N GLU A 796 36.53 -38.71 18.89
CA GLU A 796 35.41 -39.39 18.24
C GLU A 796 34.59 -40.20 19.24
N THR A 797 33.28 -40.09 19.19
CA THR A 797 32.40 -40.97 19.99
C THR A 797 31.14 -41.29 19.22
N THR A 798 30.73 -42.55 19.24
CA THR A 798 29.47 -42.98 18.63
C THR A 798 28.32 -42.76 19.61
N ILE A 799 27.26 -42.11 19.15
CA ILE A 799 26.03 -41.88 19.92
C ILE A 799 24.82 -42.46 19.18
N GLN A 800 23.82 -42.90 19.94
CA GLN A 800 22.55 -43.37 19.41
C GLN A 800 21.42 -42.43 19.83
N THR A 801 20.59 -42.05 18.88
CA THR A 801 19.40 -41.22 19.14
C THR A 801 18.25 -42.09 19.65
N ARG A 802 17.28 -41.48 20.33
CA ARG A 802 16.02 -42.14 20.75
C ARG A 802 15.19 -42.69 19.59
N ALA A 803 15.40 -42.15 18.38
CA ALA A 803 14.77 -42.61 17.15
C ALA A 803 15.53 -43.78 16.48
N GLY A 804 16.57 -44.33 17.11
CA GLY A 804 17.33 -45.49 16.63
C GLY A 804 18.43 -45.19 15.61
N ARG A 805 18.68 -43.91 15.29
CA ARG A 805 19.77 -43.48 14.38
C ARG A 805 21.12 -43.43 15.10
N TRP A 806 22.20 -43.73 14.38
CA TRP A 806 23.58 -43.76 14.87
C TRP A 806 24.38 -42.59 14.29
N PHE A 807 25.10 -41.85 15.15
CA PHE A 807 25.96 -40.75 14.73
C PHE A 807 27.37 -40.90 15.31
N VAL A 808 28.39 -40.54 14.52
CA VAL A 808 29.75 -40.31 15.01
C VAL A 808 29.91 -38.84 15.32
N ARG A 809 30.09 -38.51 16.59
CA ARG A 809 30.39 -37.17 17.07
C ARG A 809 31.89 -36.92 17.03
N ARG A 810 32.34 -35.82 16.43
CA ARG A 810 33.74 -35.34 16.45
C ARG A 810 33.83 -33.96 17.08
N VAL A 811 34.90 -33.70 17.83
CA VAL A 811 35.18 -32.38 18.43
C VAL A 811 36.52 -31.87 17.90
N LEU A 812 36.53 -30.66 17.35
CA LEU A 812 37.68 -30.03 16.68
C LEU A 812 37.88 -28.60 17.20
N PRO A 813 39.10 -28.04 17.20
CA PRO A 813 39.33 -26.63 17.56
C PRO A 813 38.88 -25.67 16.45
N TYR A 814 38.38 -24.49 16.83
CA TYR A 814 37.99 -23.41 15.92
C TYR A 814 38.99 -22.24 15.98
N TYR A 815 39.50 -21.80 14.83
CA TYR A 815 40.48 -20.71 14.72
C TYR A 815 39.92 -19.49 13.98
N SER A 816 40.36 -18.30 14.39
CA SER A 816 40.10 -17.05 13.70
C SER A 816 40.95 -16.91 12.43
N ARG A 817 40.62 -15.92 11.58
CA ARG A 817 41.39 -15.57 10.38
C ARG A 817 42.83 -15.15 10.70
N ASN A 818 43.11 -14.77 11.94
CA ASN A 818 44.44 -14.40 12.44
C ASN A 818 45.19 -15.57 13.11
N GLY A 819 44.62 -16.78 13.09
CA GLY A 819 45.22 -17.98 13.67
C GLY A 819 45.01 -18.16 15.18
N GLU A 820 44.22 -17.31 15.83
CA GLU A 820 43.90 -17.43 17.26
C GLU A 820 42.76 -18.42 17.49
N LYS A 821 42.90 -19.29 18.49
CA LYS A 821 41.85 -20.24 18.89
C LYS A 821 40.69 -19.48 19.52
N GLN A 822 39.46 -19.70 19.03
CA GLN A 822 38.24 -19.01 19.46
C GLN A 822 37.12 -19.97 19.89
N GLY A 823 37.46 -21.23 20.17
CA GLY A 823 36.56 -22.23 20.72
C GLY A 823 36.69 -23.60 20.05
N ILE A 824 35.57 -24.32 19.97
CA ILE A 824 35.50 -25.68 19.42
C ILE A 824 34.31 -25.86 18.47
N VAL A 825 34.46 -26.77 17.52
CA VAL A 825 33.43 -27.21 16.59
C VAL A 825 33.08 -28.65 16.91
N VAL A 826 31.80 -28.95 17.04
CA VAL A 826 31.28 -30.30 17.26
C VAL A 826 30.52 -30.74 16.02
N THR A 827 30.97 -31.78 15.32
CA THR A 827 30.27 -32.33 14.16
C THR A 827 29.66 -33.70 14.48
N PHE A 828 28.59 -34.05 13.79
CA PHE A 828 27.89 -35.32 13.90
C PHE A 828 27.65 -35.87 12.50
N HIS A 829 28.26 -37.03 12.22
CA HIS A 829 28.13 -37.74 10.97
C HIS A 829 27.15 -38.90 11.14
N ASP A 830 26.10 -38.95 10.32
CA ASP A 830 25.16 -40.08 10.34
C ASP A 830 25.83 -41.33 9.78
N VAL A 831 25.86 -42.39 10.58
CA VAL A 831 26.39 -43.71 10.21
C VAL A 831 25.32 -44.80 10.33
N THR A 832 24.04 -44.42 10.34
CA THR A 832 22.89 -45.34 10.52
C THR A 832 22.84 -46.40 9.43
N GLU A 833 22.99 -46.03 8.15
CA GLU A 833 23.00 -47.01 7.05
C GLU A 833 24.21 -47.92 7.11
N LEU A 834 25.38 -47.39 7.47
CA LEU A 834 26.60 -48.18 7.62
C LEU A 834 26.44 -49.20 8.76
N GLN A 835 25.84 -48.80 9.87
CA GLN A 835 25.63 -49.69 11.01
C GLN A 835 24.53 -50.73 10.76
N ALA A 836 23.44 -50.34 10.09
CA ALA A 836 22.40 -51.26 9.64
C ALA A 836 22.93 -52.24 8.58
N GLY A 837 23.79 -51.76 7.68
CA GLY A 837 24.51 -52.58 6.70
C GLY A 837 25.43 -53.59 7.37
N ARG A 838 26.22 -53.16 8.36
CA ARG A 838 27.09 -54.05 9.16
C ARG A 838 26.29 -55.12 9.91
N GLN A 839 25.15 -54.75 10.51
CA GLN A 839 24.26 -55.71 11.18
C GLN A 839 23.59 -56.68 10.20
N ARG A 840 23.14 -56.20 9.03
CA ARG A 840 22.59 -57.07 7.97
C ARG A 840 23.64 -58.00 7.40
N PHE A 841 24.85 -57.50 7.17
CA PHE A 841 25.97 -58.30 6.70
C PHE A 841 26.34 -59.37 7.74
N ALA A 842 26.47 -59.00 9.02
CA ALA A 842 26.69 -59.97 10.09
C ALA A 842 25.57 -61.04 10.13
N SER A 843 24.31 -60.64 10.01
CA SER A 843 23.17 -61.56 9.98
C SER A 843 23.16 -62.45 8.72
N LEU A 844 23.57 -61.92 7.56
CA LEU A 844 23.69 -62.68 6.31
C LEU A 844 24.86 -63.65 6.35
N VAL A 845 25.99 -63.25 6.92
CA VAL A 845 27.15 -64.13 7.16
C VAL A 845 26.74 -65.27 8.10
N GLU A 846 25.97 -64.97 9.14
CA GLU A 846 25.45 -65.97 10.08
C GLU A 846 24.37 -66.88 9.44
N ALA A 847 23.56 -66.36 8.53
CA ALA A 847 22.50 -67.12 7.84
C ALA A 847 22.97 -67.86 6.57
N SER A 848 24.12 -67.48 5.99
CA SER A 848 24.67 -68.15 4.81
C SER A 848 25.42 -69.42 5.23
N ALA A 849 25.25 -70.51 4.50
CA ALA A 849 26.02 -71.73 4.69
C ALA A 849 27.48 -71.61 4.20
N GLN A 850 27.94 -70.41 3.85
CA GLN A 850 29.30 -70.14 3.38
C GLN A 850 30.17 -69.71 4.55
N ILE A 851 31.38 -70.26 4.60
CA ILE A 851 32.32 -69.97 5.68
C ILE A 851 33.05 -68.67 5.34
N VAL A 852 32.69 -67.60 6.03
CA VAL A 852 33.30 -66.28 5.87
C VAL A 852 33.99 -65.89 7.18
N TRP A 853 35.20 -65.37 7.08
CA TRP A 853 36.00 -64.87 8.18
C TRP A 853 36.87 -63.72 7.71
N GLU A 854 37.27 -62.87 8.65
CA GLU A 854 38.04 -61.66 8.40
C GLU A 854 39.33 -61.68 9.23
N THR A 855 40.37 -61.02 8.71
CA THR A 855 41.62 -60.76 9.43
C THR A 855 41.98 -59.28 9.31
N ASN A 856 42.86 -58.81 10.19
CA ASN A 856 43.55 -57.55 9.98
C ASN A 856 44.55 -57.64 8.80
N ALA A 857 45.19 -56.51 8.48
CA ALA A 857 46.16 -56.41 7.38
C ALA A 857 47.36 -57.36 7.58
N GLU A 858 47.72 -57.67 8.83
CA GLU A 858 48.79 -58.60 9.17
C GLU A 858 48.38 -60.08 9.05
N GLY A 859 47.12 -60.38 8.67
CA GLY A 859 46.59 -61.73 8.54
C GLY A 859 46.19 -62.38 9.87
N LEU A 860 46.03 -61.58 10.93
CA LEU A 860 45.58 -62.03 12.24
C LEU A 860 44.05 -61.89 12.35
N VAL A 861 43.41 -62.99 12.73
CA VAL A 861 42.01 -63.06 13.09
C VAL A 861 41.81 -62.43 14.46
N THR A 862 40.96 -61.41 14.53
CA THR A 862 40.63 -60.71 15.79
C THR A 862 39.21 -60.97 16.28
N GLU A 863 38.35 -61.53 15.44
CA GLU A 863 36.94 -61.80 15.74
C GLU A 863 36.60 -63.29 15.57
N ASP A 864 35.66 -63.81 16.37
CA ASP A 864 35.23 -65.20 16.26
C ASP A 864 34.41 -65.43 14.99
N SER A 865 34.61 -66.57 14.33
CA SER A 865 33.77 -67.03 13.22
C SER A 865 33.11 -68.36 13.61
N PRO A 866 31.85 -68.34 14.09
CA PRO A 866 31.15 -69.54 14.51
C PRO A 866 30.99 -70.57 13.38
N SER A 867 30.81 -70.11 12.14
CA SER A 867 30.69 -70.97 10.95
C SER A 867 32.03 -71.64 10.59
N TRP A 868 33.16 -70.95 10.73
CA TRP A 868 34.49 -71.54 10.53
C TRP A 868 34.80 -72.60 11.58
N ARG A 869 34.56 -72.30 12.86
CA ARG A 869 34.79 -73.27 13.94
C ARG A 869 33.88 -74.49 13.83
N ALA A 870 32.63 -74.32 13.39
CA ALA A 870 31.73 -75.44 13.12
C ALA A 870 32.26 -76.35 11.99
N PHE A 871 32.98 -75.79 11.01
CA PHE A 871 33.56 -76.55 9.91
C PHE A 871 34.91 -77.20 10.25
N THR A 872 35.81 -76.47 10.90
CA THR A 872 37.19 -76.94 11.19
C THR A 872 37.32 -77.66 12.52
N GLY A 873 36.36 -77.50 13.44
CA GLY A 873 36.41 -78.05 14.80
C GLY A 873 37.36 -77.31 15.75
N GLN A 874 37.93 -76.17 15.35
CA GLN A 874 38.83 -75.36 16.19
C GLN A 874 38.09 -74.71 17.37
N SER A 875 38.77 -74.56 18.51
CA SER A 875 38.29 -73.70 19.61
C SER A 875 38.51 -72.22 19.30
N VAL A 876 37.84 -71.31 20.03
CA VAL A 876 38.03 -69.85 19.85
C VAL A 876 39.50 -69.44 20.04
N ASP A 877 40.18 -70.03 21.04
CA ASP A 877 41.60 -69.75 21.30
C ASP A 877 42.54 -70.25 20.20
N GLN A 878 42.19 -71.35 19.52
CA GLN A 878 42.93 -71.86 18.37
C GLN A 878 42.65 -71.07 17.09
N TRP A 879 41.51 -70.39 17.03
CA TRP A 879 41.05 -69.64 15.86
C TRP A 879 41.68 -68.24 15.80
N LEU A 880 41.73 -67.54 16.94
CA LEU A 880 42.27 -66.19 17.02
C LEU A 880 43.76 -66.12 16.62
N GLY A 881 44.19 -64.97 16.08
CA GLY A 881 45.54 -64.80 15.55
C GLY A 881 45.73 -65.48 14.20
N THR A 882 46.73 -66.36 14.06
CA THR A 882 47.01 -67.07 12.79
C THR A 882 46.30 -68.41 12.67
N GLY A 883 45.26 -68.67 13.47
CA GLY A 883 44.59 -69.96 13.59
C GLY A 883 44.03 -70.53 12.28
N TRP A 884 43.72 -69.67 11.31
CA TRP A 884 43.29 -70.09 9.97
C TRP A 884 44.36 -70.85 9.19
N LEU A 885 45.66 -70.57 9.41
CA LEU A 885 46.76 -71.31 8.80
C LEU A 885 46.81 -72.76 9.30
N ASP A 886 46.29 -73.01 10.51
CA ASP A 886 46.28 -74.36 11.09
C ASP A 886 45.29 -75.30 10.40
N ALA A 887 44.29 -74.75 9.70
CA ALA A 887 43.40 -75.51 8.84
C ALA A 887 44.02 -75.87 7.48
N LEU A 888 45.15 -75.26 7.11
CA LEU A 888 45.90 -75.58 5.89
C LEU A 888 46.93 -76.69 6.14
N HIS A 889 47.16 -77.51 5.11
CA HIS A 889 48.20 -78.54 5.14
C HIS A 889 49.58 -77.89 5.37
N PRO A 890 50.45 -78.47 6.24
CA PRO A 890 51.71 -77.85 6.66
C PRO A 890 52.59 -77.31 5.53
N ASP A 891 52.68 -78.04 4.42
CA ASP A 891 53.52 -77.69 3.27
C ASP A 891 53.13 -76.37 2.57
N TYR A 892 51.89 -75.90 2.75
CA TYR A 892 51.38 -74.69 2.09
C TYR A 892 51.33 -73.48 3.01
N ARG A 893 51.63 -73.62 4.30
CA ARG A 893 51.47 -72.53 5.28
C ARG A 893 52.42 -71.37 5.00
N GLU A 894 53.70 -71.65 4.80
CA GLU A 894 54.71 -70.62 4.52
C GLU A 894 54.48 -69.92 3.18
N SER A 895 54.16 -70.68 2.12
CA SER A 895 53.90 -70.10 0.80
C SER A 895 52.66 -69.21 0.80
N THR A 896 51.62 -69.62 1.53
CA THR A 896 50.37 -68.84 1.64
C THR A 896 50.60 -67.56 2.44
N LEU A 897 51.35 -67.64 3.54
CA LEU A 897 51.70 -66.45 4.33
C LEU A 897 52.58 -65.47 3.54
N ALA A 898 53.51 -65.97 2.74
CA ALA A 898 54.35 -65.14 1.87
C ALA A 898 53.52 -64.46 0.76
N ALA A 899 52.59 -65.19 0.14
CA ALA A 899 51.68 -64.63 -0.86
C ALA A 899 50.72 -63.60 -0.24
N TRP A 900 50.23 -63.85 0.98
CA TRP A 900 49.40 -62.91 1.72
C TRP A 900 50.15 -61.60 2.00
N LYS A 901 51.36 -61.70 2.56
CA LYS A 901 52.22 -60.53 2.82
C LYS A 901 52.56 -59.75 1.55
N HIS A 902 52.85 -60.47 0.47
CA HIS A 902 53.11 -59.83 -0.82
C HIS A 902 51.89 -59.03 -1.29
N SER A 903 50.68 -59.62 -1.21
CA SER A 903 49.44 -58.93 -1.58
C SER A 903 49.15 -57.72 -0.70
N THR A 904 49.47 -57.78 0.59
CA THR A 904 49.28 -56.62 1.48
C THR A 904 50.28 -55.50 1.20
N ASP A 905 51.51 -55.86 0.82
CA ASP A 905 52.58 -54.89 0.50
C ASP A 905 52.39 -54.23 -0.87
N THR A 906 51.75 -54.92 -1.83
CA THR A 906 51.53 -54.39 -3.19
C THR A 906 50.24 -53.60 -3.36
N GLY A 907 49.32 -53.67 -2.38
CA GLY A 907 47.92 -53.28 -2.56
C GLY A 907 47.22 -54.17 -3.58
#